data_AF-A0A851F6J8-F1
#
_entry.id   AF-A0A851F6J8-F1
#
_cell.length_a   1.000
_cell.length_b   1.000
_cell.length_c   1.000
_cell.angle_alpha   90.00
_cell.angle_beta   90.00
_cell.angle_gamma   90.00
#
_symmetry.space_group_name_H-M   'P 1'
#
loop_
_entity.id
_entity.type
_entity.pdbx_description
1 polymer ?
#
loop_
_entity_poly.entity_id
_entity_poly.type
_entity_poly.pdbx_seq_one_letter_code
_entity_poly.pdbx_strand_id
1 'polypeptide(L)'
;AALGLERIRWCTVSEQELSKCNSMSKAFGEAGIHPPLECTAGGSAANCTQMIKDDLADAVTLDGRSIYQAGREHGLKPVVGEVYDQEIGTSYYAVAVVRKSSNITINNLEGVRSCHTGINRTAGWDVPVGYLTDSGRLAAMGCDLPKGKTVSDFFNASCVPGANGVNYPKSLCELCKGDSAGQNKCKRNSDEQYYDYSGAFRCLAEGSGEVAFVKHSTVPENTDGRSLSSWAQGLRSRDFQLLCRNGSRADVTAWRTCHLARVPARAVVVRPDTDGTVVFQLLNQGQQRFNGMGAKFQMFDSAAYGAQNLLFRDSTTELVAITAQNYQEWLGDEYFHAIQALSCNPNTLPESLNWCVVSTEEVWKCGEMAVAFRKMNLKPAIQCISANTKKECMELIQKKESHVVVLGGADIYTAGKTYGLVPAAGESYSADDSSNAYYAVVLVKRNISNAFTITDLKGKKSCHTGLGRNAGWNIPIGILIKRGIIKTRDCNIPQAVSEFFSASCVPSAEKDNYPSKLCQLCIGDESGNNKCSASSQERYYSYSGAFRCLAQGSGDVAFVKHSTVFENTDGKNTDSWAQNLKSSDFQLLCPNGARAEVTQFADCHLAQVPAQAIMVHPDINVFALYGLLDKAQVYFGSSSNGNGFKMFDSSAFQGKDLIFKDSAVEIVPVEEKRTYTEWLGSEYIESLEGMQTPQCSGAGSKVTQCLLMATVIPLLVLCQILGLD
;
A
#
# COMPACT_ATOMS: atom_id res chain seq x y z
N ALA A 1 -38.09 -8.11 1.95
CA ALA A 1 -38.60 -8.82 3.14
C ALA A 1 -37.51 -9.79 3.57
N ALA A 2 -36.82 -9.52 4.68
CA ALA A 2 -35.88 -10.48 5.25
C ALA A 2 -36.71 -11.62 5.85
N LEU A 3 -36.59 -12.83 5.30
CA LEU A 3 -37.14 -14.01 5.93
C LEU A 3 -36.36 -14.21 7.23
N GLY A 4 -37.03 -14.03 8.38
CA GLY A 4 -36.44 -14.40 9.66
C GLY A 4 -36.05 -15.87 9.60
N LEU A 5 -34.78 -16.17 9.90
CA LEU A 5 -34.27 -17.55 9.88
C LEU A 5 -35.14 -18.41 10.81
N GLU A 6 -35.84 -19.41 10.26
CA GLU A 6 -36.65 -20.36 11.04
C GLU A 6 -35.80 -21.20 12.00
N ARG A 7 -34.50 -21.34 11.69
CA ARG A 7 -33.46 -22.04 12.47
C ARG A 7 -32.07 -21.53 12.06
N ILE A 8 -31.07 -21.77 12.91
CA ILE A 8 -29.65 -21.51 12.59
C ILE A 8 -28.90 -22.84 12.60
N ARG A 9 -28.34 -23.26 11.46
CA ARG A 9 -27.45 -24.43 11.35
C ARG A 9 -26.00 -24.03 11.61
N TRP A 10 -25.49 -24.40 12.78
CA TRP A 10 -24.11 -24.14 13.20
C TRP A 10 -23.17 -25.23 12.71
N CYS A 11 -22.17 -24.84 11.91
CA CYS A 11 -21.17 -25.78 11.44
C CYS A 11 -20.05 -25.98 12.47
N THR A 12 -19.68 -27.23 12.72
CA THR A 12 -18.66 -27.61 13.72
C THR A 12 -17.46 -28.24 13.04
N VAL A 13 -16.24 -27.92 13.50
CA VAL A 13 -15.00 -28.35 12.84
C VAL A 13 -14.38 -29.62 13.45
N SER A 14 -15.01 -30.20 14.47
CA SER A 14 -14.60 -31.49 15.05
C SER A 14 -15.79 -32.23 15.70
N GLU A 15 -15.60 -33.51 16.01
CA GLU A 15 -16.59 -34.34 16.73
C GLU A 15 -16.84 -33.82 18.16
N GLN A 16 -15.78 -33.39 18.86
CA GLN A 16 -15.91 -32.80 20.20
C GLN A 16 -16.72 -31.50 20.15
N GLU A 17 -16.50 -30.69 19.12
CA GLU A 17 -17.23 -29.45 18.92
C GLU A 17 -18.68 -29.69 18.52
N LEU A 18 -18.95 -30.74 17.73
CA LEU A 18 -20.32 -31.19 17.45
C LEU A 18 -21.05 -31.61 18.72
N SER A 19 -20.38 -32.34 19.61
CA SER A 19 -20.94 -32.74 20.91
C SER A 19 -21.28 -31.52 21.80
N LYS A 20 -20.38 -30.54 21.87
CA LYS A 20 -20.64 -29.27 22.58
C LYS A 20 -21.78 -28.48 21.93
N CYS A 21 -21.83 -28.41 20.60
CA CYS A 21 -22.89 -27.74 19.87
C CYS A 21 -24.26 -28.36 20.16
N ASN A 22 -24.37 -29.70 20.12
CA ASN A 22 -25.62 -30.39 20.43
C ASN A 22 -26.09 -30.12 21.87
N SER A 23 -25.14 -30.04 22.82
CA SER A 23 -25.44 -29.66 24.21
C SER A 23 -25.89 -28.20 24.31
N MET A 24 -25.27 -27.29 23.55
CA MET A 24 -25.67 -25.88 23.45
C MET A 24 -27.08 -25.74 22.85
N SER A 25 -27.36 -26.44 21.76
CA SER A 25 -28.67 -26.50 21.10
C SER A 25 -29.76 -26.96 22.07
N LYS A 26 -29.51 -28.05 22.81
CA LYS A 26 -30.44 -28.56 23.82
C LYS A 26 -30.67 -27.55 24.94
N ALA A 27 -29.61 -26.94 25.48
CA ALA A 27 -29.72 -25.93 26.54
C ALA A 27 -30.51 -24.70 26.07
N PHE A 28 -30.28 -24.24 24.84
CA PHE A 28 -31.01 -23.11 24.25
C PHE A 28 -32.50 -23.44 24.08
N GLY A 29 -32.81 -24.64 23.59
CA GLY A 29 -34.18 -25.14 23.46
C GLY A 29 -34.91 -25.23 24.81
N GLU A 30 -34.28 -25.80 25.84
CA GLU A 30 -34.84 -25.89 27.20
C GLU A 30 -35.07 -24.50 27.84
N ALA A 31 -34.26 -23.52 27.46
CA ALA A 31 -34.39 -22.13 27.89
C ALA A 31 -35.40 -21.32 27.06
N GLY A 32 -35.99 -21.87 26.00
CA GLY A 32 -36.90 -21.15 25.10
C GLY A 32 -36.20 -20.03 24.32
N ILE A 33 -34.92 -20.20 24.00
CA ILE A 33 -34.16 -19.27 23.17
C ILE A 33 -34.46 -19.58 21.69
N HIS A 34 -34.81 -18.56 20.91
CA HIS A 34 -35.15 -18.67 19.49
C HIS A 34 -34.29 -17.74 18.61
N PRO A 35 -34.09 -18.08 17.32
CA PRO A 35 -34.55 -19.30 16.62
C PRO A 35 -33.80 -20.58 17.09
N PRO A 36 -34.34 -21.79 16.86
CA PRO A 36 -33.67 -23.03 17.24
C PRO A 36 -32.30 -23.18 16.56
N LEU A 37 -31.34 -23.71 17.33
CA LEU A 37 -29.99 -24.02 16.86
C LEU A 37 -29.90 -25.49 16.44
N GLU A 38 -29.44 -25.76 15.23
CA GLU A 38 -29.10 -27.10 14.75
C GLU A 38 -27.59 -27.19 14.52
N CYS A 39 -27.00 -28.37 14.67
CA CYS A 39 -25.55 -28.54 14.54
C CYS A 39 -25.20 -29.44 13.37
N THR A 40 -24.25 -29.02 12.54
CA THR A 40 -23.84 -29.71 11.32
C THR A 40 -22.35 -30.01 11.36
N ALA A 41 -21.98 -31.27 11.09
CA ALA A 41 -20.60 -31.71 11.07
C ALA A 41 -19.87 -31.27 9.79
N GLY A 42 -19.00 -30.27 9.90
CA GLY A 42 -18.14 -29.83 8.79
C GLY A 42 -16.73 -30.41 8.83
N GLY A 43 -16.20 -30.73 10.02
CA GLY A 43 -14.89 -31.37 10.18
C GLY A 43 -13.66 -30.50 9.86
N SER A 44 -13.84 -29.31 9.29
CA SER A 44 -12.80 -28.29 9.14
C SER A 44 -13.40 -26.91 8.88
N ALA A 45 -12.63 -25.85 9.15
CA ALA A 45 -13.04 -24.47 8.86
C ALA A 45 -13.33 -24.26 7.37
N ALA A 46 -12.46 -24.75 6.49
CA ALA A 46 -12.62 -24.63 5.03
C ALA A 46 -13.86 -25.35 4.51
N ASN A 47 -14.17 -26.54 5.04
CA ASN A 47 -15.41 -27.23 4.67
C ASN A 47 -16.63 -26.48 5.21
N CYS A 48 -16.59 -25.97 6.45
CA CYS A 48 -17.69 -25.17 6.97
C CYS A 48 -17.95 -23.91 6.14
N THR A 49 -16.92 -23.21 5.67
CA THR A 49 -17.10 -22.03 4.82
C THR A 49 -17.71 -22.38 3.47
N GLN A 50 -17.32 -23.52 2.88
CA GLN A 50 -17.92 -24.05 1.65
C GLN A 50 -19.39 -24.47 1.88
N MET A 51 -19.69 -25.16 2.98
CA MET A 51 -21.06 -25.55 3.35
C MET A 51 -21.95 -24.33 3.59
N ILE A 52 -21.43 -23.25 4.18
CA ILE A 52 -22.18 -22.00 4.34
C ILE A 52 -22.46 -21.37 2.98
N LYS A 53 -21.47 -21.33 2.07
CA LYS A 53 -21.68 -20.86 0.70
C LYS A 53 -22.74 -21.67 -0.05
N ASP A 54 -22.74 -22.99 0.11
CA ASP A 54 -23.66 -23.92 -0.56
C ASP A 54 -25.03 -24.05 0.14
N ASP A 55 -25.31 -23.19 1.13
CA ASP A 55 -26.54 -23.21 1.91
C ASP A 55 -26.83 -24.55 2.64
N LEU A 56 -25.77 -25.26 3.03
CA LEU A 56 -25.81 -26.48 3.86
C LEU A 56 -25.61 -26.20 5.35
N ALA A 57 -25.04 -25.04 5.69
CA ALA A 57 -24.93 -24.50 7.05
C ALA A 57 -25.15 -22.97 7.03
N ASP A 58 -25.31 -22.33 8.19
CA ASP A 58 -25.62 -20.89 8.27
C ASP A 58 -24.53 -20.08 8.99
N ALA A 59 -23.86 -20.66 9.99
CA ALA A 59 -22.87 -19.95 10.80
C ALA A 59 -21.71 -20.85 11.23
N VAL A 60 -20.52 -20.25 11.38
CA VAL A 60 -19.32 -20.88 11.97
C VAL A 60 -18.42 -19.82 12.61
N THR A 61 -17.74 -20.14 13.72
CA THR A 61 -16.72 -19.25 14.32
C THR A 61 -15.36 -19.49 13.68
N LEU A 62 -14.76 -18.44 13.13
CA LEU A 62 -13.49 -18.48 12.41
C LEU A 62 -12.44 -17.55 13.06
N ASP A 63 -11.16 -17.91 12.93
CA ASP A 63 -10.06 -16.98 13.22
C ASP A 63 -9.79 -16.02 12.05
N GLY A 64 -8.97 -14.99 12.28
CA GLY A 64 -8.68 -13.95 11.29
C GLY A 64 -8.22 -14.47 9.92
N ARG A 65 -7.43 -15.56 9.88
CA ARG A 65 -6.96 -16.12 8.61
C ARG A 65 -8.09 -16.83 7.88
N SER A 66 -8.90 -17.60 8.58
CA SER A 66 -10.08 -18.24 7.99
C SER A 66 -11.17 -17.23 7.60
N ILE A 67 -11.34 -16.14 8.35
CA ILE A 67 -12.24 -15.02 7.98
C ILE A 67 -11.77 -14.40 6.65
N TYR A 68 -10.47 -14.15 6.50
CA TYR A 68 -9.90 -13.63 5.25
C TYR A 68 -10.21 -14.54 4.06
N GLN A 69 -9.97 -15.85 4.20
CA GLN A 69 -10.24 -16.84 3.14
C GLN A 69 -11.73 -16.91 2.82
N ALA A 70 -12.58 -17.01 3.85
CA ALA A 70 -14.04 -17.06 3.72
C ALA A 70 -14.61 -15.82 3.01
N GLY A 71 -14.13 -14.63 3.35
CA GLY A 71 -14.53 -13.38 2.70
C GLY A 71 -14.08 -13.31 1.24
N ARG A 72 -12.81 -13.64 0.97
CA ARG A 72 -12.25 -13.60 -0.38
C ARG A 72 -12.86 -14.63 -1.34
N GLU A 73 -12.96 -15.89 -0.91
CA GLU A 73 -13.30 -17.01 -1.80
C GLU A 73 -14.81 -17.25 -1.91
N HIS A 74 -15.57 -16.85 -0.88
CA HIS A 74 -16.99 -17.16 -0.75
C HIS A 74 -17.85 -15.94 -0.42
N GLY A 75 -17.26 -14.76 -0.25
CA GLY A 75 -18.00 -13.54 0.06
C GLY A 75 -18.66 -13.55 1.45
N LEU A 76 -18.23 -14.43 2.36
CA LEU A 76 -18.86 -14.51 3.69
C LEU A 76 -18.50 -13.29 4.56
N LYS A 77 -19.39 -12.91 5.48
CA LYS A 77 -19.24 -11.74 6.34
C LYS A 77 -19.22 -12.09 7.83
N PRO A 78 -18.35 -11.44 8.64
CA PRO A 78 -18.38 -11.60 10.09
C PRO A 78 -19.52 -10.78 10.70
N VAL A 79 -20.22 -11.36 11.69
CA VAL A 79 -21.41 -10.75 12.31
C VAL A 79 -21.35 -10.65 13.83
N VAL A 80 -20.60 -11.52 14.49
CA VAL A 80 -20.42 -11.52 15.96
C VAL A 80 -18.95 -11.76 16.29
N GLY A 81 -18.34 -10.92 17.12
CA GLY A 81 -16.93 -11.03 17.51
C GLY A 81 -16.76 -11.51 18.96
N GLU A 82 -15.68 -12.26 19.22
CA GLU A 82 -15.26 -12.62 20.58
C GLU A 82 -14.51 -11.48 21.28
N VAL A 83 -14.75 -11.30 22.58
CA VAL A 83 -14.01 -10.39 23.48
C VAL A 83 -13.26 -11.21 24.51
N TYR A 84 -11.96 -10.97 24.67
CA TYR A 84 -11.12 -11.73 25.62
C TYR A 84 -10.74 -10.97 26.88
N ASP A 85 -10.69 -9.63 26.80
CA ASP A 85 -10.31 -8.74 27.89
C ASP A 85 -11.05 -7.42 27.72
N GLN A 86 -11.51 -6.82 28.82
CA GLN A 86 -12.21 -5.53 28.82
C GLN A 86 -11.31 -4.36 28.39
N GLU A 87 -9.97 -4.46 28.53
CA GLU A 87 -9.04 -3.39 28.11
C GLU A 87 -8.68 -3.39 26.61
N ILE A 88 -8.65 -4.58 25.98
CA ILE A 88 -8.19 -4.77 24.59
C ILE A 88 -9.36 -5.16 23.67
N GLY A 89 -10.48 -5.59 24.24
CA GLY A 89 -11.72 -5.91 23.57
C GLY A 89 -11.58 -7.14 22.67
N THR A 90 -11.88 -6.93 21.38
CA THR A 90 -11.90 -7.96 20.32
C THR A 90 -10.55 -8.09 19.60
N SER A 91 -9.41 -7.88 20.27
CA SER A 91 -8.12 -7.91 19.58
C SER A 91 -6.92 -8.14 20.49
N TYR A 92 -5.74 -8.34 19.89
CA TYR A 92 -4.45 -8.16 20.52
C TYR A 92 -3.44 -7.66 19.49
N TYR A 93 -2.28 -7.16 19.94
CA TYR A 93 -1.27 -6.60 19.04
C TYR A 93 -0.09 -7.55 18.87
N ALA A 94 0.30 -7.78 17.61
CA ALA A 94 1.53 -8.47 17.24
C ALA A 94 2.69 -7.47 17.19
N VAL A 95 3.79 -7.80 17.85
CA VAL A 95 4.96 -6.91 17.99
C VAL A 95 6.26 -7.64 17.70
N ALA A 96 7.25 -6.91 17.22
CA ALA A 96 8.64 -7.35 17.13
C ALA A 96 9.44 -6.73 18.28
N VAL A 97 10.13 -7.56 19.06
CA VAL A 97 10.87 -7.16 20.26
C VAL A 97 12.36 -7.40 20.05
N VAL A 98 13.18 -6.45 20.46
CA VAL A 98 14.64 -6.55 20.48
C VAL A 98 15.18 -6.14 21.84
N ARG A 99 16.44 -6.47 22.12
CA ARG A 99 17.15 -5.90 23.28
C ARG A 99 17.46 -4.43 23.04
N LYS A 100 17.38 -3.61 24.09
CA LYS A 100 17.68 -2.18 24.04
C LYS A 100 19.12 -1.87 23.61
N SER A 101 20.06 -2.78 23.87
CA SER A 101 21.46 -2.67 23.46
C SER A 101 21.73 -2.93 21.97
N SER A 102 20.73 -3.37 21.21
CA SER A 102 20.85 -3.63 19.77
C SER A 102 20.74 -2.33 18.95
N ASN A 103 21.20 -2.34 17.69
CA ASN A 103 20.94 -1.31 16.68
C ASN A 103 19.95 -1.77 15.61
N ILE A 104 19.29 -2.91 15.83
CA ILE A 104 18.29 -3.47 14.93
C ILE A 104 17.03 -2.59 14.93
N THR A 105 16.50 -2.36 13.74
CA THR A 105 15.25 -1.70 13.39
C THR A 105 14.43 -2.63 12.51
N ILE A 106 13.20 -2.27 12.17
CA ILE A 106 12.40 -3.08 11.23
C ILE A 106 13.02 -3.11 9.81
N ASN A 107 13.91 -2.15 9.48
CA ASN A 107 14.47 -1.98 8.14
C ASN A 107 15.76 -2.79 7.88
N ASN A 108 16.40 -3.34 8.93
CA ASN A 108 17.66 -4.07 8.82
C ASN A 108 17.59 -5.45 9.49
N LEU A 109 16.49 -6.16 9.23
CA LEU A 109 16.26 -7.53 9.73
C LEU A 109 16.91 -8.62 8.86
N GLU A 110 17.37 -8.29 7.66
CA GLU A 110 18.10 -9.24 6.82
C GLU A 110 19.41 -9.67 7.52
N GLY A 111 19.68 -10.98 7.53
CA GLY A 111 20.83 -11.57 8.21
C GLY A 111 20.73 -11.64 9.73
N VAL A 112 19.61 -11.22 10.34
CA VAL A 112 19.41 -11.26 11.80
C VAL A 112 18.96 -12.65 12.25
N ARG A 113 19.29 -13.04 13.49
CA ARG A 113 18.76 -14.26 14.13
C ARG A 113 17.38 -14.05 14.74
N SER A 114 16.38 -14.85 14.37
CA SER A 114 14.98 -14.61 14.75
C SER A 114 14.33 -15.70 15.63
N CYS A 115 13.42 -15.28 16.51
CA CYS A 115 12.65 -16.15 17.39
C CYS A 115 11.15 -16.04 17.09
N HIS A 116 10.51 -17.17 16.79
CA HIS A 116 9.11 -17.23 16.39
C HIS A 116 8.31 -18.15 17.31
N THR A 117 7.04 -17.81 17.55
CA THR A 117 6.18 -18.65 18.43
C THR A 117 5.83 -20.02 17.83
N GLY A 118 6.04 -20.19 16.52
CA GLY A 118 5.76 -21.42 15.77
C GLY A 118 5.22 -21.15 14.37
N ILE A 119 5.37 -22.11 13.47
CA ILE A 119 4.87 -22.02 12.10
C ILE A 119 3.34 -21.86 12.08
N ASN A 120 2.81 -21.02 11.19
CA ASN A 120 1.38 -20.70 11.05
C ASN A 120 0.71 -20.18 12.34
N ARG A 121 1.49 -19.50 13.20
CA ARG A 121 0.97 -18.78 14.36
C ARG A 121 0.83 -17.31 14.01
N THR A 122 -0.24 -16.67 14.46
CA THR A 122 -0.59 -15.32 14.02
C THR A 122 0.49 -14.27 14.35
N ALA A 123 0.74 -13.98 15.63
CA ALA A 123 1.70 -12.94 16.04
C ALA A 123 3.17 -13.32 15.79
N GLY A 124 3.49 -14.62 15.82
CA GLY A 124 4.86 -15.10 15.71
C GLY A 124 5.28 -15.54 14.30
N TRP A 125 4.37 -15.61 13.34
CA TRP A 125 4.67 -16.04 11.97
C TRP A 125 3.84 -15.29 10.93
N ASP A 126 2.51 -15.38 11.00
CA ASP A 126 1.66 -14.87 9.91
C ASP A 126 1.78 -13.34 9.77
N VAL A 127 1.65 -12.59 10.86
CA VAL A 127 1.81 -11.14 10.83
C VAL A 127 3.23 -10.72 10.43
N PRO A 128 4.32 -11.19 11.08
CA PRO A 128 5.66 -10.69 10.75
C PRO A 128 6.13 -11.07 9.35
N VAL A 129 5.91 -12.31 8.91
CA VAL A 129 6.30 -12.71 7.54
C VAL A 129 5.44 -11.99 6.51
N GLY A 130 4.13 -11.90 6.75
CA GLY A 130 3.20 -11.17 5.90
C GLY A 130 3.54 -9.69 5.77
N TYR A 131 3.80 -9.01 6.89
CA TYR A 131 4.21 -7.61 6.91
C TYR A 131 5.54 -7.38 6.18
N LEU A 132 6.55 -8.24 6.39
CA LEU A 132 7.84 -8.11 5.71
C LEU A 132 7.68 -8.30 4.19
N THR A 133 6.82 -9.22 3.75
CA THR A 133 6.53 -9.39 2.33
C THR A 133 5.70 -8.25 1.76
N ASP A 134 4.66 -7.82 2.45
CA ASP A 134 3.78 -6.73 2.02
C ASP A 134 4.53 -5.41 1.90
N SER A 135 5.40 -5.14 2.87
CA SER A 135 6.25 -3.94 2.84
C SER A 135 7.49 -4.09 1.94
N GLY A 136 7.62 -5.21 1.23
CA GLY A 136 8.70 -5.49 0.27
C GLY A 136 10.09 -5.69 0.85
N ARG A 137 10.23 -5.73 2.18
CA ARG A 137 11.49 -6.09 2.87
C ARG A 137 11.85 -7.56 2.66
N LEU A 138 10.86 -8.40 2.40
CA LEU A 138 11.01 -9.83 2.09
C LEU A 138 10.43 -10.14 0.71
N ALA A 139 11.26 -10.10 -0.32
CA ALA A 139 10.87 -10.39 -1.70
C ALA A 139 10.61 -11.89 -1.93
N ALA A 140 9.33 -12.25 -2.07
CA ALA A 140 8.88 -13.62 -2.27
C ALA A 140 8.68 -13.96 -3.76
N MET A 141 9.78 -14.25 -4.48
CA MET A 141 9.71 -14.70 -5.88
C MET A 141 8.86 -15.97 -6.01
N GLY A 142 7.93 -16.01 -6.96
CA GLY A 142 7.10 -17.19 -7.22
C GLY A 142 6.20 -17.61 -6.04
N CYS A 143 6.02 -16.74 -5.05
CA CYS A 143 5.26 -17.02 -3.83
C CYS A 143 5.78 -18.22 -3.04
N ASP A 144 7.11 -18.33 -2.95
CA ASP A 144 7.81 -19.34 -2.16
C ASP A 144 7.67 -19.11 -0.63
N LEU A 145 6.42 -19.06 -0.15
CA LEU A 145 6.02 -18.88 1.25
C LEU A 145 4.85 -19.82 1.55
N PRO A 146 4.68 -20.30 2.81
CA PRO A 146 5.57 -20.20 3.96
C PRO A 146 6.60 -21.34 4.05
N LYS A 147 6.60 -22.27 3.07
CA LYS A 147 7.46 -23.47 3.05
C LYS A 147 8.76 -23.29 2.26
N GLY A 148 8.93 -22.12 1.66
CA GLY A 148 10.03 -21.83 0.78
C GLY A 148 11.33 -21.44 1.45
N LYS A 149 12.33 -21.16 0.62
CA LYS A 149 13.65 -20.67 1.05
C LYS A 149 13.65 -19.18 1.36
N THR A 150 12.62 -18.43 0.95
CA THR A 150 12.58 -16.97 1.12
C THR A 150 12.83 -16.52 2.57
N VAL A 151 12.14 -17.09 3.55
CA VAL A 151 12.36 -16.72 4.98
C VAL A 151 13.71 -17.22 5.49
N SER A 152 14.16 -18.39 5.03
CA SER A 152 15.43 -18.99 5.47
C SER A 152 16.66 -18.29 4.93
N ASP A 153 16.54 -17.65 3.76
CA ASP A 153 17.62 -16.88 3.13
C ASP A 153 17.66 -15.45 3.71
N PHE A 154 16.51 -14.93 4.15
CA PHE A 154 16.40 -13.61 4.75
C PHE A 154 16.96 -13.54 6.18
N PHE A 155 16.58 -14.48 7.05
CA PHE A 155 17.16 -14.56 8.40
C PHE A 155 18.36 -15.51 8.40
N ASN A 156 19.44 -15.13 9.08
CA ASN A 156 20.65 -15.96 9.14
C ASN A 156 20.37 -17.33 9.82
N ALA A 157 19.64 -17.31 10.92
CA ALA A 157 19.15 -18.51 11.59
C ALA A 157 17.88 -18.18 12.39
N SER A 158 17.01 -19.15 12.60
CA SER A 158 15.76 -18.95 13.33
C SER A 158 15.43 -20.09 14.28
N CYS A 159 14.54 -19.83 15.24
CA CYS A 159 13.74 -20.87 15.86
C CYS A 159 12.27 -20.69 15.47
N VAL A 160 11.77 -21.60 14.62
CA VAL A 160 10.39 -21.67 14.14
C VAL A 160 9.81 -23.05 14.48
N PRO A 161 9.30 -23.23 15.71
CA PRO A 161 8.70 -24.50 16.14
C PRO A 161 7.66 -25.05 15.15
N GLY A 162 7.82 -26.30 14.75
CA GLY A 162 7.00 -26.97 13.74
C GLY A 162 7.54 -26.93 12.31
N ALA A 163 8.62 -26.19 12.04
CA ALA A 163 9.29 -26.15 10.73
C ALA A 163 10.35 -27.27 10.57
N ASN A 164 10.10 -28.45 11.14
CA ASN A 164 11.05 -29.58 11.17
C ASN A 164 10.74 -30.68 10.14
N GLY A 165 9.81 -30.43 9.21
CA GLY A 165 9.51 -31.34 8.10
C GLY A 165 10.55 -31.28 6.98
N VAL A 166 10.58 -32.30 6.12
CA VAL A 166 11.56 -32.45 5.01
C VAL A 166 11.56 -31.25 4.05
N ASN A 167 10.43 -30.57 3.92
CA ASN A 167 10.26 -29.45 3.00
C ASN A 167 10.72 -28.10 3.58
N TYR A 168 11.20 -28.06 4.82
CA TYR A 168 11.66 -26.83 5.46
C TYR A 168 13.19 -26.75 5.50
N PRO A 169 13.79 -25.58 5.20
CA PRO A 169 15.21 -25.33 5.39
C PRO A 169 15.65 -25.53 6.85
N LYS A 170 16.84 -26.11 7.06
CA LYS A 170 17.36 -26.40 8.40
C LYS A 170 17.57 -25.15 9.26
N SER A 171 17.88 -24.01 8.65
CA SER A 171 18.12 -22.73 9.35
C SER A 171 16.88 -22.27 10.13
N LEU A 172 15.66 -22.67 9.74
CA LEU A 172 14.43 -22.31 10.46
C LEU A 172 14.32 -22.96 11.85
N CYS A 173 15.04 -24.05 12.10
CA CYS A 173 15.06 -24.74 13.38
C CYS A 173 16.43 -24.65 14.07
N GLU A 174 17.38 -23.92 13.50
CA GLU A 174 18.78 -23.92 13.96
C GLU A 174 18.92 -23.40 15.38
N LEU A 175 18.19 -22.32 15.73
CA LEU A 175 18.23 -21.72 17.06
C LEU A 175 17.35 -22.42 18.09
N CYS A 176 16.50 -23.37 17.67
CA CYS A 176 15.64 -24.08 18.59
C CYS A 176 16.44 -24.96 19.56
N LYS A 177 15.95 -25.12 20.78
CA LYS A 177 16.71 -25.69 21.89
C LYS A 177 16.29 -27.12 22.23
N GLY A 178 15.02 -27.46 21.99
CA GLY A 178 14.42 -28.69 22.47
C GLY A 178 14.10 -28.63 23.96
N ASP A 179 13.91 -29.80 24.56
CA ASP A 179 13.67 -29.96 25.99
C ASP A 179 14.97 -29.81 26.81
N SER A 180 14.91 -30.06 28.13
CA SER A 180 16.09 -29.96 29.00
C SER A 180 17.24 -30.92 28.62
N ALA A 181 16.95 -31.99 27.87
CA ALA A 181 17.94 -32.93 27.35
C ALA A 181 18.37 -32.60 25.90
N GLY A 182 17.86 -31.51 25.33
CA GLY A 182 18.07 -31.14 23.92
C GLY A 182 17.34 -32.04 22.92
N GLN A 183 16.41 -32.88 23.39
CA GLN A 183 15.56 -33.69 22.53
C GLN A 183 14.34 -32.86 22.09
N ASN A 184 13.52 -33.38 21.17
CA ASN A 184 12.30 -32.68 20.72
C ASN A 184 12.53 -31.28 20.14
N LYS A 185 13.73 -31.03 19.58
CA LYS A 185 14.09 -29.76 18.95
C LYS A 185 13.09 -29.40 17.85
N CYS A 186 12.64 -28.15 17.88
CA CYS A 186 11.73 -27.54 16.92
C CYS A 186 10.35 -28.22 16.83
N LYS A 187 9.92 -28.94 17.88
CA LYS A 187 8.54 -29.47 17.96
C LYS A 187 7.55 -28.34 18.22
N ARG A 188 6.34 -28.45 17.66
CA ARG A 188 5.26 -27.46 17.83
C ARG A 188 4.44 -27.74 19.09
N ASN A 189 5.12 -27.92 20.22
CA ASN A 189 4.54 -28.21 21.52
C ASN A 189 5.48 -27.72 22.64
N SER A 190 5.06 -27.87 23.89
CA SER A 190 5.80 -27.41 25.07
C SER A 190 7.11 -28.17 25.35
N ASP A 191 7.42 -29.25 24.62
CA ASP A 191 8.70 -29.94 24.75
C ASP A 191 9.84 -29.06 24.21
N GLU A 192 9.56 -28.21 23.22
CA GLU A 192 10.50 -27.18 22.76
C GLU A 192 10.47 -25.97 23.69
N GLN A 193 11.57 -25.68 24.38
CA GLN A 193 11.65 -24.55 25.32
C GLN A 193 11.40 -23.18 24.68
N TYR A 194 11.63 -23.03 23.37
CA TYR A 194 11.37 -21.81 22.62
C TYR A 194 10.01 -21.78 21.92
N TYR A 195 9.09 -22.68 22.26
CA TYR A 195 7.72 -22.70 21.73
C TYR A 195 6.80 -21.67 22.38
N ASP A 196 5.80 -21.22 21.62
CA ASP A 196 4.77 -20.26 22.04
C ASP A 196 5.36 -18.86 22.35
N TYR A 197 4.54 -17.96 22.89
CA TYR A 197 4.89 -16.58 23.19
C TYR A 197 6.06 -16.47 24.17
N SER A 198 5.96 -17.15 25.32
CA SER A 198 7.00 -17.10 26.35
C SER A 198 8.30 -17.73 25.86
N GLY A 199 8.24 -18.82 25.09
CA GLY A 199 9.43 -19.46 24.53
C GLY A 199 10.13 -18.62 23.46
N ALA A 200 9.37 -17.97 22.56
CA ALA A 200 9.95 -17.06 21.58
C ALA A 200 10.63 -15.84 22.24
N PHE A 201 10.04 -15.28 23.30
CA PHE A 201 10.68 -14.24 24.09
C PHE A 201 11.90 -14.76 24.86
N ARG A 202 11.84 -15.98 25.41
CA ARG A 202 12.98 -16.64 26.04
C ARG A 202 14.16 -16.81 25.09
N CYS A 203 13.91 -17.19 23.83
CA CYS A 203 14.92 -17.29 22.78
C CYS A 203 15.70 -15.97 22.58
N LEU A 204 15.00 -14.82 22.64
CA LEU A 204 15.63 -13.50 22.63
C LEU A 204 16.37 -13.19 23.94
N ALA A 205 15.74 -13.48 25.08
CA ALA A 205 16.26 -13.18 26.42
C ALA A 205 17.48 -14.03 26.81
N GLU A 206 17.63 -15.23 26.27
CA GLU A 206 18.84 -16.07 26.39
C GLU A 206 19.91 -15.73 25.34
N GLY A 207 19.59 -14.90 24.33
CA GLY A 207 20.55 -14.42 23.32
C GLY A 207 20.78 -15.37 22.16
N SER A 208 19.97 -16.43 22.05
CA SER A 208 19.96 -17.33 20.89
C SER A 208 19.50 -16.59 19.63
N GLY A 209 18.47 -15.75 19.74
CA GLY A 209 18.07 -14.81 18.70
C GLY A 209 18.20 -13.35 19.13
N GLU A 210 18.04 -12.47 18.16
CA GLU A 210 18.24 -11.02 18.26
C GLU A 210 16.92 -10.23 18.11
N VAL A 211 15.91 -10.86 17.49
CA VAL A 211 14.53 -10.36 17.41
C VAL A 211 13.55 -11.48 17.79
N ALA A 212 12.49 -11.14 18.54
CA ALA A 212 11.37 -12.06 18.82
C ALA A 212 10.04 -11.47 18.34
N PHE A 213 9.25 -12.30 17.67
CA PHE A 213 7.90 -11.94 17.23
C PHE A 213 6.86 -12.55 18.16
N VAL A 214 6.17 -11.71 18.93
CA VAL A 214 5.29 -12.10 20.04
C VAL A 214 4.06 -11.19 20.13
N LYS A 215 3.17 -11.42 21.11
CA LYS A 215 2.10 -10.46 21.43
C LYS A 215 2.63 -9.37 22.36
N HIS A 216 2.01 -8.20 22.32
CA HIS A 216 2.38 -7.03 23.15
C HIS A 216 2.47 -7.33 24.66
N SER A 217 1.66 -8.26 25.19
CA SER A 217 1.65 -8.61 26.61
C SER A 217 2.79 -9.56 27.03
N THR A 218 3.51 -10.17 26.08
CA THR A 218 4.50 -11.21 26.41
C THR A 218 5.68 -10.71 27.23
N VAL A 219 6.20 -9.52 26.92
CA VAL A 219 7.31 -8.93 27.69
C VAL A 219 6.88 -8.69 29.14
N PRO A 220 5.83 -7.90 29.44
CA PRO A 220 5.43 -7.66 30.83
C PRO A 220 5.01 -8.95 31.56
N GLU A 221 4.44 -9.94 30.89
CA GLU A 221 4.14 -11.26 31.49
C GLU A 221 5.41 -12.01 31.96
N ASN A 222 6.55 -11.76 31.34
CA ASN A 222 7.81 -12.50 31.57
C ASN A 222 8.95 -11.63 32.15
N THR A 223 8.67 -10.41 32.59
CA THR A 223 9.66 -9.52 33.21
C THR A 223 9.16 -8.97 34.55
N ASP A 224 10.01 -8.19 35.22
CA ASP A 224 9.65 -7.40 36.41
C ASP A 224 9.05 -8.24 37.55
N GLY A 225 9.51 -9.48 37.68
CA GLY A 225 9.08 -10.42 38.72
C GLY A 225 7.70 -11.05 38.51
N ARG A 226 7.07 -10.88 37.34
CA ARG A 226 5.73 -11.42 37.06
C ARG A 226 5.70 -12.90 36.65
N SER A 227 6.81 -13.44 36.17
CA SER A 227 6.94 -14.87 35.83
C SER A 227 7.65 -15.64 36.94
N LEU A 228 7.08 -16.79 37.30
CA LEU A 228 7.68 -17.75 38.25
C LEU A 228 8.77 -18.62 37.61
N SER A 229 8.96 -18.53 36.30
CA SER A 229 9.93 -19.35 35.58
C SER A 229 11.36 -18.92 35.90
N SER A 230 12.24 -19.88 36.17
CA SER A 230 13.65 -19.61 36.54
C SER A 230 14.41 -18.79 35.49
N TRP A 231 14.15 -19.01 34.20
CA TRP A 231 14.82 -18.29 33.11
C TRP A 231 14.42 -16.79 33.02
N ALA A 232 13.26 -16.44 33.56
CA ALA A 232 12.72 -15.08 33.53
C ALA A 232 13.13 -14.28 34.79
N GLN A 233 13.70 -14.94 35.80
CA GLN A 233 14.14 -14.30 37.04
C GLN A 233 15.23 -13.26 36.73
N GLY A 234 14.98 -12.02 37.12
CA GLY A 234 15.92 -10.90 36.94
C GLY A 234 15.78 -10.13 35.63
N LEU A 235 14.93 -10.56 34.69
CA LEU A 235 14.65 -9.78 33.48
C LEU A 235 13.83 -8.53 33.81
N ARG A 236 14.18 -7.39 33.20
CA ARG A 236 13.44 -6.12 33.33
C ARG A 236 12.85 -5.71 31.99
N SER A 237 11.61 -5.25 31.97
CA SER A 237 10.94 -4.81 30.73
C SER A 237 11.71 -3.72 30.00
N ARG A 238 12.33 -2.80 30.75
CA ARG A 238 13.14 -1.67 30.24
C ARG A 238 14.39 -2.08 29.44
N ASP A 239 14.80 -3.34 29.52
CA ASP A 239 15.96 -3.86 28.79
C ASP A 239 15.60 -4.29 27.35
N PHE A 240 14.31 -4.17 26.99
CA PHE A 240 13.75 -4.51 25.69
C PHE A 240 13.03 -3.33 25.05
N GLN A 241 12.90 -3.34 23.73
CA GLN A 241 12.20 -2.33 22.93
C GLN A 241 11.41 -2.98 21.80
N LEU A 242 10.39 -2.26 21.32
CA LEU A 242 9.59 -2.61 20.15
C LEU A 242 10.22 -2.04 18.88
N LEU A 243 10.11 -2.77 17.77
CA LEU A 243 10.38 -2.26 16.44
C LEU A 243 9.08 -1.73 15.83
N CYS A 244 9.10 -0.45 15.41
CA CYS A 244 7.93 0.20 14.84
C CYS A 244 8.00 0.16 13.30
N ARG A 245 6.83 0.16 12.65
CA ARG A 245 6.71 0.09 11.17
C ARG A 245 7.45 1.22 10.45
N ASN A 246 7.50 2.40 11.06
CA ASN A 246 8.18 3.59 10.54
C ASN A 246 9.72 3.56 10.66
N GLY A 247 10.34 2.44 11.00
CA GLY A 247 11.80 2.34 11.18
C GLY A 247 12.29 2.69 12.60
N SER A 248 11.47 3.34 13.42
CA SER A 248 11.86 3.74 14.78
C SER A 248 11.75 2.59 15.78
N ARG A 249 12.22 2.85 17.01
CA ARG A 249 12.08 1.96 18.16
C ARG A 249 11.31 2.67 19.27
N ALA A 250 10.51 1.92 20.02
CA ALA A 250 9.75 2.45 21.15
C ALA A 250 9.86 1.55 22.39
N ASP A 251 9.53 2.08 23.56
CA ASP A 251 9.42 1.29 24.77
C ASP A 251 8.28 0.26 24.66
N VAL A 252 8.39 -0.86 25.39
CA VAL A 252 7.42 -1.97 25.34
C VAL A 252 6.00 -1.60 25.78
N THR A 253 5.83 -0.47 26.46
CA THR A 253 4.53 0.09 26.85
C THR A 253 3.83 0.84 25.72
N ALA A 254 4.56 1.26 24.68
CA ALA A 254 4.05 2.03 23.55
C ALA A 254 3.46 1.14 22.43
N TRP A 255 3.07 -0.10 22.74
CA TRP A 255 2.57 -1.07 21.76
C TRP A 255 1.33 -0.60 20.99
N ARG A 256 0.51 0.30 21.57
CA ARG A 256 -0.65 0.89 20.88
C ARG A 256 -0.27 1.71 19.65
N THR A 257 0.90 2.34 19.65
CA THR A 257 1.42 3.15 18.54
C THR A 257 2.59 2.47 17.81
N CYS A 258 3.17 1.43 18.39
CA CYS A 258 4.31 0.69 17.84
C CYS A 258 4.02 -0.81 17.84
N HIS A 259 3.40 -1.29 16.76
CA HIS A 259 3.09 -2.70 16.51
C HIS A 259 3.18 -3.02 15.02
N LEU A 260 3.20 -4.30 14.68
CA LEU A 260 3.18 -4.75 13.28
C LEU A 260 1.76 -4.85 12.72
N ALA A 261 0.85 -5.40 13.51
CA ALA A 261 -0.57 -5.42 13.19
C ALA A 261 -1.43 -5.55 14.46
N ARG A 262 -2.58 -4.89 14.47
CA ARG A 262 -3.70 -5.26 15.34
C ARG A 262 -4.33 -6.56 14.82
N VAL A 263 -4.25 -7.63 15.61
CA VAL A 263 -4.83 -8.93 15.29
C VAL A 263 -6.28 -8.99 15.79
N PRO A 264 -7.25 -9.27 14.91
CA PRO A 264 -8.65 -9.38 15.29
C PRO A 264 -8.92 -10.66 16.10
N ALA A 265 -9.94 -10.61 16.95
CA ALA A 265 -10.50 -11.78 17.59
C ALA A 265 -11.22 -12.67 16.57
N ARG A 266 -11.61 -13.87 17.01
CA ARG A 266 -12.44 -14.76 16.19
C ARG A 266 -13.82 -14.13 16.03
N ALA A 267 -14.46 -14.47 14.93
CA ALA A 267 -15.81 -14.01 14.66
C ALA A 267 -16.67 -15.12 14.09
N VAL A 268 -17.96 -15.04 14.38
CA VAL A 268 -19.01 -15.82 13.73
C VAL A 268 -19.23 -15.24 12.34
N VAL A 269 -19.13 -16.09 11.33
CA VAL A 269 -19.22 -15.73 9.92
C VAL A 269 -20.44 -16.39 9.29
N VAL A 270 -21.13 -15.65 8.42
CA VAL A 270 -22.38 -16.07 7.74
C VAL A 270 -22.38 -15.60 6.28
N ARG A 271 -23.39 -16.01 5.49
CA ARG A 271 -23.56 -15.51 4.11
C ARG A 271 -23.98 -14.03 4.07
N PRO A 272 -23.75 -13.31 2.96
CA PRO A 272 -24.19 -11.92 2.79
C PRO A 272 -25.68 -11.66 3.03
N ASP A 273 -26.53 -12.60 2.63
CA ASP A 273 -28.00 -12.54 2.70
C ASP A 273 -28.54 -12.95 4.08
N THR A 274 -27.72 -13.59 4.93
CA THR A 274 -28.08 -13.92 6.31
C THR A 274 -28.14 -12.65 7.18
N ASP A 275 -29.20 -12.52 7.98
CA ASP A 275 -29.35 -11.45 8.96
C ASP A 275 -28.45 -11.70 10.19
N GLY A 276 -27.34 -10.96 10.26
CA GLY A 276 -26.39 -11.05 11.36
C GLY A 276 -26.97 -10.61 12.71
N THR A 277 -28.01 -9.78 12.74
CA THR A 277 -28.66 -9.34 13.97
C THR A 277 -29.40 -10.50 14.65
N VAL A 278 -30.04 -11.38 13.87
CA VAL A 278 -30.70 -12.59 14.41
C VAL A 278 -29.68 -13.52 15.06
N VAL A 279 -28.53 -13.72 14.41
CA VAL A 279 -27.44 -14.55 14.95
C VAL A 279 -26.88 -13.94 16.25
N PHE A 280 -26.66 -12.63 16.27
CA PHE A 280 -26.23 -11.94 17.49
C PHE A 280 -27.25 -12.05 18.62
N GLN A 281 -28.55 -11.83 18.35
CA GLN A 281 -29.59 -11.91 19.36
C GLN A 281 -29.69 -13.32 19.98
N LEU A 282 -29.56 -14.37 19.15
CA LEU A 282 -29.51 -15.75 19.62
C LEU A 282 -28.36 -15.95 20.60
N LEU A 283 -27.14 -15.59 20.18
CA LEU A 283 -25.93 -15.77 20.97
C LEU A 283 -25.92 -14.88 22.21
N ASN A 284 -26.48 -13.68 22.13
CA ASN A 284 -26.55 -12.75 23.25
C ASN A 284 -27.50 -13.25 24.36
N GLN A 285 -28.65 -13.84 23.98
CA GLN A 285 -29.52 -14.50 24.96
C GLN A 285 -28.83 -15.72 25.59
N GLY A 286 -28.08 -16.49 24.79
CA GLY A 286 -27.30 -17.62 25.27
C GLY A 286 -26.26 -17.19 26.31
N GLN A 287 -25.41 -16.22 25.97
CA GLN A 287 -24.33 -15.77 26.85
C GLN A 287 -24.86 -15.18 28.16
N GLN A 288 -26.00 -14.48 28.15
CA GLN A 288 -26.64 -13.94 29.35
C GLN A 288 -27.14 -15.03 30.31
N ARG A 289 -27.52 -16.20 29.79
CA ARG A 289 -28.05 -17.31 30.61
C ARG A 289 -27.00 -18.35 31.00
N PHE A 290 -25.99 -18.55 30.16
CA PHE A 290 -25.08 -19.70 30.25
C PHE A 290 -23.61 -19.34 30.51
N ASN A 291 -23.33 -18.13 31.02
CA ASN A 291 -21.98 -17.73 31.48
C ASN A 291 -21.91 -17.42 32.98
N GLY A 292 -22.99 -17.67 33.73
CA GLY A 292 -23.04 -17.45 35.19
C GLY A 292 -22.56 -18.65 36.00
N MET A 293 -22.09 -18.40 37.23
CA MET A 293 -21.78 -19.46 38.19
C MET A 293 -23.01 -20.32 38.48
N GLY A 294 -22.90 -21.64 38.27
CA GLY A 294 -23.97 -22.61 38.53
C GLY A 294 -24.89 -22.92 37.33
N ALA A 295 -24.65 -22.35 36.15
CA ALA A 295 -25.37 -22.75 34.94
C ALA A 295 -25.01 -24.19 34.54
N LYS A 296 -26.03 -24.98 34.15
CA LYS A 296 -25.89 -26.40 33.74
C LYS A 296 -25.09 -26.58 32.45
N PHE A 297 -25.05 -25.54 31.62
CA PHE A 297 -24.24 -25.46 30.41
C PHE A 297 -23.44 -24.16 30.50
N GLN A 298 -22.16 -24.24 30.11
CA GLN A 298 -21.24 -23.11 30.07
C GLN A 298 -20.86 -22.85 28.61
N MET A 299 -21.17 -21.67 28.08
CA MET A 299 -21.05 -21.42 26.64
C MET A 299 -19.59 -21.37 26.17
N PHE A 300 -18.72 -20.74 26.97
CA PHE A 300 -17.31 -20.58 26.64
C PHE A 300 -16.43 -21.71 27.19
N ASP A 301 -16.82 -22.40 28.26
CA ASP A 301 -16.03 -23.53 28.80
C ASP A 301 -16.11 -24.79 27.92
N SER A 302 -14.96 -25.40 27.65
CA SER A 302 -14.82 -26.62 26.84
C SER A 302 -14.32 -27.83 27.64
N ALA A 303 -13.97 -27.67 28.92
CA ALA A 303 -13.31 -28.69 29.73
C ALA A 303 -14.09 -30.02 29.80
N ALA A 304 -15.42 -29.95 29.85
CA ALA A 304 -16.31 -31.11 29.91
C ALA A 304 -16.23 -32.05 28.69
N TYR A 305 -15.66 -31.57 27.57
CA TYR A 305 -15.58 -32.31 26.30
C TYR A 305 -14.17 -32.82 25.99
N GLY A 306 -13.23 -32.71 26.95
CA GLY A 306 -11.86 -33.22 26.79
C GLY A 306 -11.02 -32.45 25.77
N ALA A 307 -11.40 -31.22 25.42
CA ALA A 307 -10.70 -30.35 24.50
C ALA A 307 -10.85 -28.87 24.93
N GLN A 308 -10.19 -27.96 24.22
CA GLN A 308 -10.21 -26.52 24.49
C GLN A 308 -10.72 -25.74 23.28
N ASN A 309 -11.32 -24.58 23.52
CA ASN A 309 -11.75 -23.62 22.51
C ASN A 309 -12.74 -24.21 21.49
N LEU A 310 -13.72 -24.99 21.96
CA LEU A 310 -14.78 -25.58 21.13
C LEU A 310 -15.90 -24.55 20.93
N LEU A 311 -16.32 -24.30 19.68
CA LEU A 311 -17.23 -23.25 19.21
C LEU A 311 -16.69 -21.84 19.39
N PHE A 312 -16.33 -21.52 20.63
CA PHE A 312 -15.74 -20.25 21.05
C PHE A 312 -14.47 -20.53 21.83
N ARG A 313 -13.58 -19.53 21.92
CA ARG A 313 -12.44 -19.63 22.84
C ARG A 313 -12.90 -19.70 24.29
N ASP A 314 -12.17 -20.47 25.09
CA ASP A 314 -12.46 -20.62 26.52
C ASP A 314 -12.17 -19.32 27.29
N SER A 315 -11.27 -18.48 26.74
CA SER A 315 -10.96 -17.14 27.26
C SER A 315 -11.96 -16.07 26.84
N THR A 316 -13.00 -16.40 26.07
CA THR A 316 -14.03 -15.43 25.69
C THR A 316 -14.81 -15.02 26.94
N THR A 317 -14.97 -13.71 27.11
CA THR A 317 -15.72 -13.10 28.21
C THR A 317 -17.07 -12.60 27.74
N GLU A 318 -17.16 -12.15 26.48
CA GLU A 318 -18.36 -11.62 25.87
C GLU A 318 -18.34 -11.83 24.34
N LEU A 319 -19.53 -11.96 23.75
CA LEU A 319 -19.77 -11.85 22.32
C LEU A 319 -20.43 -10.52 22.00
N VAL A 320 -19.91 -9.80 21.00
CA VAL A 320 -20.40 -8.48 20.60
C VAL A 320 -20.83 -8.46 19.14
N ALA A 321 -21.85 -7.67 18.81
CA ALA A 321 -22.29 -7.47 17.44
C ALA A 321 -21.23 -6.71 16.64
N ILE A 322 -20.99 -7.13 15.40
CA ILE A 322 -20.10 -6.42 14.47
C ILE A 322 -20.95 -5.44 13.66
N THR A 323 -20.72 -4.14 13.85
CA THR A 323 -21.46 -3.07 13.17
C THR A 323 -21.20 -3.07 11.66
N ALA A 324 -19.93 -3.05 11.28
CA ALA A 324 -19.51 -3.17 9.89
C ALA A 324 -19.30 -4.64 9.54
N GLN A 325 -20.35 -5.28 9.02
CA GLN A 325 -20.32 -6.68 8.60
C GLN A 325 -19.55 -6.86 7.28
N ASN A 326 -18.31 -6.38 7.25
CA ASN A 326 -17.36 -6.48 6.16
C ASN A 326 -16.08 -7.12 6.72
N TYR A 327 -15.59 -8.17 6.06
CA TYR A 327 -14.43 -8.90 6.55
C TYR A 327 -13.13 -8.08 6.50
N GLN A 328 -12.96 -7.19 5.51
CA GLN A 328 -11.78 -6.33 5.40
C GLN A 328 -11.73 -5.35 6.57
N GLU A 329 -12.86 -4.71 6.88
CA GLU A 329 -12.98 -3.79 8.02
C GLU A 329 -12.79 -4.51 9.37
N TRP A 330 -13.36 -5.71 9.54
CA TRP A 330 -13.18 -6.49 10.77
C TRP A 330 -11.71 -6.89 11.00
N LEU A 331 -11.04 -7.31 9.94
CA LEU A 331 -9.64 -7.71 10.00
C LEU A 331 -8.71 -6.52 10.28
N GLY A 332 -9.07 -5.35 9.75
CA GLY A 332 -8.24 -4.15 9.80
C GLY A 332 -7.11 -4.20 8.76
N ASP A 333 -6.77 -3.03 8.21
CA ASP A 333 -5.89 -2.92 7.04
C ASP A 333 -4.53 -3.60 7.22
N GLU A 334 -3.89 -3.41 8.39
CA GLU A 334 -2.55 -3.96 8.67
C GLU A 334 -2.55 -5.49 8.63
N TYR A 335 -3.52 -6.11 9.30
CA TYR A 335 -3.64 -7.56 9.34
C TYR A 335 -4.08 -8.11 7.99
N PHE A 336 -5.05 -7.45 7.36
CA PHE A 336 -5.57 -7.84 6.05
C PHE A 336 -4.44 -7.95 5.02
N HIS A 337 -3.59 -6.94 4.90
CA HIS A 337 -2.50 -6.93 3.93
C HIS A 337 -1.39 -7.93 4.28
N ALA A 338 -1.05 -8.11 5.56
CA ALA A 338 -0.10 -9.14 5.98
C ALA A 338 -0.59 -10.56 5.59
N ILE A 339 -1.87 -10.86 5.83
CA ILE A 339 -2.44 -12.15 5.45
C ILE A 339 -2.59 -12.26 3.93
N GLN A 340 -2.87 -11.17 3.23
CA GLN A 340 -2.92 -11.14 1.76
C GLN A 340 -1.58 -11.52 1.13
N ALA A 341 -0.48 -10.97 1.64
CA ALA A 341 0.87 -11.30 1.19
C ALA A 341 1.21 -12.77 1.42
N LEU A 342 0.83 -13.32 2.57
CA LEU A 342 1.05 -14.75 2.87
C LEU A 342 0.15 -15.71 2.11
N SER A 343 -1.01 -15.24 1.65
CA SER A 343 -1.98 -16.07 0.94
C SER A 343 -1.64 -16.22 -0.54
N CYS A 344 -0.44 -15.81 -0.97
CA CYS A 344 -0.01 -16.11 -2.32
C CYS A 344 0.27 -17.60 -2.49
N ASN A 345 -0.31 -18.20 -3.54
CA ASN A 345 -0.15 -19.61 -3.85
C ASN A 345 0.62 -19.76 -5.18
N PRO A 346 1.78 -20.45 -5.19
CA PRO A 346 2.54 -20.72 -6.41
C PRO A 346 1.71 -21.38 -7.52
N ASN A 347 0.75 -22.23 -7.15
CA ASN A 347 -0.08 -22.97 -8.12
C ASN A 347 -1.16 -22.11 -8.78
N THR A 348 -1.43 -20.92 -8.24
CA THR A 348 -2.42 -19.98 -8.82
C THR A 348 -1.75 -18.81 -9.53
N LEU A 349 -0.41 -18.77 -9.56
CA LEU A 349 0.30 -17.75 -10.33
C LEU A 349 0.17 -18.04 -11.83
N PRO A 350 0.00 -17.00 -12.66
CA PRO A 350 0.03 -17.19 -14.10
C PRO A 350 1.40 -17.71 -14.53
N GLU A 351 1.45 -18.63 -15.49
CA GLU A 351 2.72 -19.16 -16.03
C GLU A 351 3.60 -18.04 -16.60
N SER A 352 2.96 -17.01 -17.16
CA SER A 352 3.60 -15.81 -17.70
C SER A 352 2.84 -14.52 -17.43
N LEU A 353 3.58 -13.43 -17.25
CA LEU A 353 3.07 -12.08 -17.20
C LEU A 353 3.15 -11.43 -18.58
N ASN A 354 2.00 -11.01 -19.08
CA ASN A 354 1.86 -10.24 -20.31
C ASN A 354 2.23 -8.79 -20.02
N TRP A 355 3.43 -8.38 -20.44
CA TRP A 355 3.99 -7.05 -20.26
C TRP A 355 3.65 -6.18 -21.48
N CYS A 356 2.86 -5.13 -21.27
CA CYS A 356 2.46 -4.21 -22.31
C CYS A 356 3.54 -3.15 -22.56
N VAL A 357 3.89 -2.96 -23.83
CA VAL A 357 4.86 -1.96 -24.31
C VAL A 357 4.27 -1.19 -25.49
N VAL A 358 4.80 0.00 -25.80
CA VAL A 358 4.18 0.93 -26.76
C VAL A 358 5.05 1.30 -27.96
N SER A 359 6.30 0.82 -28.03
CA SER A 359 7.19 1.02 -29.18
C SER A 359 7.86 -0.27 -29.66
N THR A 360 8.29 -0.29 -30.91
CA THR A 360 9.04 -1.41 -31.50
C THR A 360 10.32 -1.70 -30.71
N GLU A 361 11.03 -0.65 -30.27
CA GLU A 361 12.25 -0.77 -29.49
C GLU A 361 11.97 -1.33 -28.09
N GLU A 362 10.86 -0.95 -27.47
CA GLU A 362 10.43 -1.55 -26.20
C GLU A 362 10.04 -3.02 -26.36
N VAL A 363 9.42 -3.41 -27.49
CA VAL A 363 9.15 -4.83 -27.80
C VAL A 363 10.45 -5.62 -27.86
N TRP A 364 11.48 -5.11 -28.52
CA TRP A 364 12.79 -5.77 -28.57
C TRP A 364 13.45 -5.87 -27.21
N LYS A 365 13.47 -4.77 -26.43
CA LYS A 365 14.03 -4.78 -25.07
C LYS A 365 13.27 -5.73 -24.16
N CYS A 366 11.94 -5.78 -24.26
CA CYS A 366 11.11 -6.70 -23.51
C CYS A 366 11.40 -8.16 -23.87
N GLY A 367 11.61 -8.46 -25.16
CA GLY A 367 11.98 -9.80 -25.62
C GLY A 367 13.31 -10.27 -25.01
N GLU A 368 14.33 -9.42 -25.05
CA GLU A 368 15.64 -9.71 -24.42
C GLU A 368 15.53 -9.86 -22.90
N MET A 369 14.72 -9.00 -22.26
CA MET A 369 14.40 -9.11 -20.83
C MET A 369 13.79 -10.47 -20.49
N ALA A 370 12.80 -10.93 -21.26
CA ALA A 370 12.15 -12.22 -21.05
C ALA A 370 13.13 -13.39 -21.19
N VAL A 371 14.02 -13.35 -22.18
CA VAL A 371 15.07 -14.38 -22.38
C VAL A 371 16.06 -14.39 -21.22
N ALA A 372 16.54 -13.21 -20.81
CA ALA A 372 17.49 -13.06 -19.70
C ALA A 372 16.90 -13.58 -18.39
N PHE A 373 15.65 -13.23 -18.08
CA PHE A 373 14.96 -13.67 -16.86
C PHE A 373 14.76 -15.19 -16.85
N ARG A 374 14.35 -15.76 -17.99
CA ARG A 374 14.20 -17.21 -18.14
C ARG A 374 15.52 -17.96 -17.95
N LYS A 375 16.64 -17.40 -18.43
CA LYS A 375 18.00 -17.99 -18.27
C LYS A 375 18.41 -18.08 -16.79
N MET A 376 17.94 -17.16 -15.95
CA MET A 376 18.17 -17.17 -14.50
C MET A 376 17.07 -17.93 -13.72
N ASN A 377 16.19 -18.67 -14.40
CA ASN A 377 15.06 -19.40 -13.80
C ASN A 377 14.11 -18.51 -12.98
N LEU A 378 13.98 -17.23 -13.34
CA LEU A 378 13.07 -16.32 -12.66
C LEU A 378 11.62 -16.63 -13.05
N LYS A 379 10.71 -16.54 -12.06
CA LYS A 379 9.28 -16.83 -12.22
C LYS A 379 8.42 -15.70 -11.66
N PRO A 380 7.26 -15.40 -12.27
CA PRO A 380 6.72 -15.97 -13.51
C PRO A 380 7.51 -15.55 -14.78
N ALA A 381 7.29 -16.23 -15.90
CA ALA A 381 7.93 -15.86 -17.16
C ALA A 381 7.36 -14.54 -17.71
N ILE A 382 8.05 -13.86 -18.62
CA ILE A 382 7.55 -12.63 -19.26
C ILE A 382 7.16 -12.93 -20.70
N GLN A 383 6.01 -12.40 -21.12
CA GLN A 383 5.57 -12.34 -22.51
C GLN A 383 5.29 -10.88 -22.87
N CYS A 384 5.71 -10.44 -24.04
CA CYS A 384 5.60 -9.04 -24.44
C CYS A 384 4.40 -8.84 -25.35
N ILE A 385 3.52 -7.90 -25.00
CA ILE A 385 2.38 -7.47 -25.81
C ILE A 385 2.61 -6.02 -26.20
N SER A 386 2.40 -5.69 -27.47
CA SER A 386 2.50 -4.32 -27.95
C SER A 386 1.12 -3.68 -28.09
N ALA A 387 1.02 -2.40 -27.74
CA ALA A 387 -0.13 -1.54 -28.00
C ALA A 387 0.33 -0.23 -28.64
N ASN A 388 -0.57 0.55 -29.24
CA ASN A 388 -0.19 1.81 -29.89
C ASN A 388 -0.01 2.96 -28.89
N THR A 389 -0.67 2.87 -27.72
CA THR A 389 -0.61 3.89 -26.68
C THR A 389 -0.63 3.27 -25.29
N LYS A 390 -0.13 4.00 -24.30
CA LYS A 390 -0.22 3.58 -22.88
C LYS A 390 -1.67 3.44 -22.42
N LYS A 391 -2.58 4.23 -22.98
CA LYS A 391 -4.02 4.12 -22.71
C LYS A 391 -4.59 2.79 -23.17
N GLU A 392 -4.21 2.34 -24.35
CA GLU A 392 -4.57 1.02 -24.85
C GLU A 392 -4.00 -0.10 -23.97
N CYS A 393 -2.76 0.04 -23.48
CA CYS A 393 -2.24 -0.89 -22.44
C CYS A 393 -3.11 -0.93 -21.18
N MET A 394 -3.56 0.22 -20.68
CA MET A 394 -4.46 0.28 -19.51
C MET A 394 -5.80 -0.42 -19.78
N GLU A 395 -6.36 -0.25 -20.98
CA GLU A 395 -7.58 -0.93 -21.43
C GLU A 395 -7.40 -2.45 -21.52
N LEU A 396 -6.27 -2.91 -22.07
CA LEU A 396 -5.93 -4.34 -22.15
C LEU A 396 -5.79 -4.96 -20.76
N ILE A 397 -5.20 -4.24 -19.80
CA ILE A 397 -5.07 -4.72 -18.41
C ILE A 397 -6.44 -4.78 -17.73
N GLN A 398 -7.29 -3.77 -17.91
CA GLN A 398 -8.65 -3.78 -17.38
C GLN A 398 -9.48 -4.96 -17.93
N LYS A 399 -9.29 -5.30 -19.21
CA LYS A 399 -9.92 -6.47 -19.86
C LYS A 399 -9.24 -7.80 -19.53
N LYS A 400 -8.16 -7.79 -18.75
CA LYS A 400 -7.34 -8.97 -18.40
C LYS A 400 -6.68 -9.66 -19.61
N GLU A 401 -6.45 -8.91 -20.69
CA GLU A 401 -5.72 -9.36 -21.88
C GLU A 401 -4.21 -9.08 -21.77
N SER A 402 -3.84 -8.10 -20.93
CA SER A 402 -2.48 -7.82 -20.49
C SER A 402 -2.42 -7.79 -18.96
N HIS A 403 -1.22 -7.85 -18.38
CA HIS A 403 -1.05 -7.94 -16.92
C HIS A 403 -0.31 -6.73 -16.35
N VAL A 404 0.67 -6.18 -17.08
CA VAL A 404 1.65 -5.22 -16.54
C VAL A 404 1.93 -4.10 -17.53
N VAL A 405 2.06 -2.86 -17.04
CA VAL A 405 2.56 -1.71 -17.82
C VAL A 405 3.35 -0.76 -16.91
N VAL A 406 4.40 -0.11 -17.42
CA VAL A 406 5.15 0.92 -16.69
C VAL A 406 4.62 2.30 -17.06
N LEU A 407 4.16 3.06 -16.07
CA LEU A 407 3.50 4.36 -16.26
C LEU A 407 4.21 5.46 -15.47
N GLY A 408 4.18 6.69 -16.00
CA GLY A 408 4.62 7.90 -15.30
C GLY A 408 3.46 8.62 -14.61
N GLY A 409 3.75 9.67 -13.82
CA GLY A 409 2.77 10.32 -12.94
C GLY A 409 1.36 10.56 -13.50
N ALA A 410 1.21 11.25 -14.63
CA ALA A 410 -0.11 11.53 -15.22
C ALA A 410 -0.83 10.25 -15.73
N ASP A 411 -0.06 9.30 -16.25
CA ASP A 411 -0.58 8.01 -16.69
C ASP A 411 -1.02 7.16 -15.50
N ILE A 412 -0.29 7.17 -14.38
CA ILE A 412 -0.65 6.49 -13.12
C ILE A 412 -1.98 7.03 -12.59
N TYR A 413 -2.19 8.35 -12.63
CA TYR A 413 -3.46 8.96 -12.22
C TYR A 413 -4.62 8.43 -13.07
N THR A 414 -4.41 8.39 -14.39
CA THR A 414 -5.40 7.89 -15.34
C THR A 414 -5.69 6.40 -15.11
N ALA A 415 -4.63 5.60 -14.92
CA ALA A 415 -4.68 4.16 -14.66
C ALA A 415 -5.51 3.84 -13.41
N GLY A 416 -5.24 4.52 -12.29
CA GLY A 416 -5.96 4.30 -11.05
C GLY A 416 -7.39 4.82 -11.10
N LYS A 417 -7.59 6.07 -11.53
CA LYS A 417 -8.90 6.73 -11.51
C LYS A 417 -9.89 6.17 -12.54
N THR A 418 -9.41 5.83 -13.74
CA THR A 418 -10.28 5.45 -14.87
C THR A 418 -10.36 3.93 -15.05
N TYR A 419 -9.23 3.23 -14.83
CA TYR A 419 -9.11 1.80 -15.12
C TYR A 419 -9.05 0.92 -13.86
N GLY A 420 -9.00 1.51 -12.67
CA GLY A 420 -8.93 0.78 -11.40
C GLY A 420 -7.62 0.02 -11.19
N LEU A 421 -6.54 0.44 -11.86
CA LEU A 421 -5.23 -0.20 -11.72
C LEU A 421 -4.51 0.26 -10.45
N VAL A 422 -3.66 -0.60 -9.91
CA VAL A 422 -2.88 -0.36 -8.68
C VAL A 422 -1.38 -0.48 -8.96
N PRO A 423 -0.54 0.29 -8.24
CA PRO A 423 0.91 0.13 -8.31
C PRO A 423 1.33 -1.19 -7.67
N ALA A 424 2.26 -1.90 -8.31
CA ALA A 424 2.86 -3.13 -7.79
C ALA A 424 4.31 -2.91 -7.31
N ALA A 425 5.03 -2.00 -7.95
CA ALA A 425 6.39 -1.60 -7.64
C ALA A 425 6.68 -0.25 -8.31
N GLY A 426 7.81 0.39 -7.97
CA GLY A 426 8.23 1.65 -8.60
C GLY A 426 9.72 1.71 -8.88
N GLU A 427 10.13 2.67 -9.70
CA GLU A 427 11.54 2.99 -9.91
C GLU A 427 12.09 3.83 -8.74
N SER A 428 13.38 3.70 -8.46
CA SER A 428 14.16 4.64 -7.64
C SER A 428 15.31 5.22 -8.47
N TYR A 429 15.61 6.50 -8.26
CA TYR A 429 16.64 7.24 -9.01
C TYR A 429 17.86 7.63 -8.15
N SER A 430 17.88 7.25 -6.87
CA SER A 430 18.98 7.53 -5.95
C SER A 430 19.06 6.48 -4.86
N ALA A 431 20.27 5.99 -4.59
CA ALA A 431 20.52 4.98 -3.55
C ALA A 431 20.33 5.53 -2.11
N ASP A 432 20.42 6.85 -1.91
CA ASP A 432 20.42 7.50 -0.59
C ASP A 432 19.08 8.13 -0.19
N ASP A 433 18.09 8.17 -1.09
CA ASP A 433 16.81 8.83 -0.84
C ASP A 433 15.69 7.79 -0.91
N SER A 434 15.19 7.38 0.27
CA SER A 434 13.96 6.56 0.40
C SER A 434 12.73 7.23 -0.23
N SER A 435 12.85 8.51 -0.59
CA SER A 435 11.85 9.24 -1.33
C SER A 435 12.20 9.15 -2.82
N ASN A 436 11.59 8.17 -3.50
CA ASN A 436 11.76 7.77 -4.91
C ASN A 436 11.41 8.88 -5.95
N ALA A 437 11.63 10.14 -5.61
CA ALA A 437 11.01 11.28 -6.25
C ALA A 437 11.71 12.58 -5.85
N TYR A 438 11.89 13.49 -6.80
CA TYR A 438 12.42 14.81 -6.50
C TYR A 438 11.29 15.79 -6.16
N TYR A 439 11.57 16.75 -5.29
CA TYR A 439 10.64 17.82 -4.94
C TYR A 439 10.65 18.94 -5.99
N ALA A 440 9.47 19.34 -6.46
CA ALA A 440 9.27 20.56 -7.23
C ALA A 440 9.16 21.74 -6.27
N VAL A 441 10.00 22.76 -6.45
CA VAL A 441 10.10 23.90 -5.52
C VAL A 441 9.99 25.24 -6.23
N VAL A 442 9.66 26.28 -5.47
CA VAL A 442 9.59 27.67 -5.93
C VAL A 442 10.76 28.45 -5.33
N LEU A 443 11.78 28.74 -6.15
CA LEU A 443 12.95 29.50 -5.73
C LEU A 443 12.74 31.00 -5.92
N VAL A 444 13.24 31.77 -4.96
CA VAL A 444 13.32 33.23 -5.00
C VAL A 444 14.66 33.67 -4.42
N LYS A 445 15.13 34.86 -4.81
CA LYS A 445 16.26 35.48 -4.13
C LYS A 445 15.88 35.87 -2.70
N ARG A 446 16.83 35.75 -1.77
CA ARG A 446 16.74 36.31 -0.43
C ARG A 446 16.77 37.83 -0.54
N ASN A 447 15.63 38.47 -0.23
CA ASN A 447 15.53 39.92 -0.19
C ASN A 447 14.53 40.33 0.90
N ILE A 448 15.03 41.02 1.93
CA ILE A 448 14.24 41.42 3.10
C ILE A 448 13.32 42.62 2.78
N SER A 449 13.72 43.52 1.87
CA SER A 449 12.98 44.75 1.58
C SER A 449 11.86 44.58 0.55
N ASN A 450 11.85 43.49 -0.20
CA ASN A 450 10.83 43.15 -1.20
C ASN A 450 10.45 41.67 -1.10
N ALA A 451 10.23 41.21 0.13
CA ALA A 451 9.78 39.85 0.40
C ALA A 451 8.34 39.66 -0.09
N PHE A 452 8.07 38.53 -0.72
CA PHE A 452 6.75 38.15 -1.19
C PHE A 452 6.52 36.65 -0.99
N THR A 453 5.26 36.23 -1.01
CA THR A 453 4.86 34.84 -0.77
C THR A 453 4.29 34.20 -2.04
N ILE A 454 3.91 32.93 -1.97
CA ILE A 454 3.33 32.21 -3.10
C ILE A 454 2.01 32.84 -3.60
N THR A 455 1.27 33.54 -2.74
CA THR A 455 0.02 34.23 -3.12
C THR A 455 0.27 35.56 -3.83
N ASP A 456 1.47 36.11 -3.72
CA ASP A 456 1.85 37.44 -4.24
C ASP A 456 2.53 37.36 -5.63
N LEU A 457 2.46 36.20 -6.29
CA LEU A 457 3.13 35.95 -7.57
C LEU A 457 2.54 36.74 -8.74
N LYS A 458 1.33 37.29 -8.58
CA LYS A 458 0.66 38.06 -9.65
C LYS A 458 1.49 39.30 -10.01
N GLY A 459 1.78 39.47 -11.29
CA GLY A 459 2.56 40.58 -11.82
C GLY A 459 4.07 40.46 -11.59
N LYS A 460 4.57 39.36 -11.01
CA LYS A 460 6.01 39.07 -10.94
C LYS A 460 6.54 38.54 -12.26
N LYS A 461 7.86 38.49 -12.40
CA LYS A 461 8.57 37.87 -13.53
C LYS A 461 8.93 36.42 -13.21
N SER A 462 8.61 35.47 -14.09
CA SER A 462 8.80 34.03 -13.80
C SER A 462 9.77 33.32 -14.75
N CYS A 463 10.54 32.39 -14.19
CA CYS A 463 11.49 31.54 -14.91
C CYS A 463 11.03 30.08 -14.84
N HIS A 464 10.84 29.44 -16.00
CA HIS A 464 10.33 28.08 -16.11
C HIS A 464 11.31 27.19 -16.88
N THR A 465 11.35 25.91 -16.56
CA THR A 465 12.26 24.96 -17.25
C THR A 465 11.86 24.68 -18.70
N GLY A 466 10.61 24.97 -19.05
CA GLY A 466 10.01 24.69 -20.36
C GLY A 466 8.54 24.28 -20.23
N LEU A 467 7.76 24.50 -21.29
CA LEU A 467 6.35 24.13 -21.38
C LEU A 467 6.17 22.63 -21.18
N GLY A 468 5.16 22.23 -20.39
CA GLY A 468 4.81 20.82 -20.17
C GLY A 468 5.76 20.03 -19.24
N ARG A 469 6.82 20.64 -18.70
CA ARG A 469 7.74 19.98 -17.76
C ARG A 469 7.14 19.94 -16.35
N ASN A 470 7.36 18.86 -15.60
CA ASN A 470 6.75 18.65 -14.29
C ASN A 470 7.04 19.78 -13.28
N ALA A 471 8.28 19.88 -12.77
CA ALA A 471 8.60 20.87 -11.73
C ALA A 471 8.60 22.32 -12.23
N GLY A 472 8.85 22.56 -13.52
CA GLY A 472 8.92 23.92 -14.07
C GLY A 472 7.63 24.44 -14.68
N TRP A 473 6.60 23.60 -14.90
CA TRP A 473 5.34 24.01 -15.52
C TRP A 473 4.11 23.31 -14.95
N ASN A 474 3.95 21.99 -15.14
CA ASN A 474 2.71 21.29 -14.81
C ASN A 474 2.34 21.41 -13.33
N ILE A 475 3.31 21.16 -12.44
CA ILE A 475 3.08 21.21 -10.99
C ILE A 475 2.78 22.63 -10.50
N PRO A 476 3.67 23.63 -10.74
CA PRO A 476 3.43 24.98 -10.24
C PRO A 476 2.17 25.60 -10.83
N ILE A 477 1.97 25.51 -12.15
CA ILE A 477 0.79 26.11 -12.78
C ILE A 477 -0.48 25.38 -12.36
N GLY A 478 -0.46 24.04 -12.29
CA GLY A 478 -1.57 23.24 -11.81
C GLY A 478 -2.01 23.62 -10.40
N ILE A 479 -1.08 23.70 -9.45
CA ILE A 479 -1.38 24.10 -8.06
C ILE A 479 -1.91 25.54 -8.01
N LEU A 480 -1.28 26.47 -8.72
CA LEU A 480 -1.73 27.87 -8.74
C LEU A 480 -3.15 28.01 -9.32
N ILE A 481 -3.52 27.21 -10.34
CA ILE A 481 -4.88 27.17 -10.89
C ILE A 481 -5.84 26.54 -9.89
N LYS A 482 -5.52 25.36 -9.36
CA LYS A 482 -6.39 24.62 -8.44
C LYS A 482 -6.71 25.41 -7.18
N ARG A 483 -5.77 26.23 -6.70
CA ARG A 483 -5.93 27.14 -5.55
C ARG A 483 -6.56 28.49 -5.91
N GLY A 484 -6.92 28.71 -7.17
CA GLY A 484 -7.58 29.93 -7.63
C GLY A 484 -6.68 31.17 -7.67
N ILE A 485 -5.36 31.00 -7.56
CA ILE A 485 -4.37 32.09 -7.69
C ILE A 485 -4.28 32.51 -9.16
N ILE A 486 -4.18 31.53 -10.08
CA ILE A 486 -4.35 31.75 -11.51
C ILE A 486 -5.80 31.39 -11.87
N LYS A 487 -6.50 32.31 -12.54
CA LYS A 487 -7.85 32.06 -13.07
C LYS A 487 -7.74 31.86 -14.57
N THR A 488 -8.17 30.70 -15.06
CA THR A 488 -8.20 30.41 -16.49
C THR A 488 -9.49 30.96 -17.11
N ARG A 489 -9.36 31.63 -18.25
CA ARG A 489 -10.48 31.97 -19.14
C ARG A 489 -10.29 31.14 -20.41
N ASP A 490 -11.35 30.50 -20.90
CA ASP A 490 -11.35 29.76 -22.17
C ASP A 490 -10.33 28.62 -22.29
N CYS A 491 -9.93 28.01 -21.16
CA CYS A 491 -9.08 26.80 -21.13
C CYS A 491 -7.68 26.95 -21.74
N ASN A 492 -7.27 28.18 -22.01
CA ASN A 492 -5.94 28.47 -22.53
C ASN A 492 -5.00 28.76 -21.36
N ILE A 493 -4.37 27.70 -20.84
CA ILE A 493 -3.42 27.80 -19.72
C ILE A 493 -2.24 28.72 -20.07
N PRO A 494 -1.55 28.58 -21.23
CA PRO A 494 -0.50 29.52 -21.61
C PRO A 494 -0.97 30.99 -21.58
N GLN A 495 -2.15 31.29 -22.09
CA GLN A 495 -2.73 32.64 -22.06
C GLN A 495 -2.95 33.13 -20.62
N ALA A 496 -3.59 32.33 -19.77
CA ALA A 496 -3.85 32.69 -18.38
C ALA A 496 -2.54 32.96 -17.60
N VAL A 497 -1.50 32.14 -17.81
CA VAL A 497 -0.18 32.34 -17.22
C VAL A 497 0.47 33.63 -17.75
N SER A 498 0.31 33.92 -19.04
CA SER A 498 0.85 35.14 -19.68
C SER A 498 0.19 36.43 -19.19
N GLU A 499 -1.06 36.36 -18.73
CA GLU A 499 -1.79 37.47 -18.12
C GLU A 499 -1.48 37.63 -16.63
N PHE A 500 -1.13 36.52 -15.97
CA PHE A 500 -0.83 36.49 -14.54
C PHE A 500 0.57 37.04 -14.22
N PHE A 501 1.61 36.60 -14.95
CA PHE A 501 2.98 37.10 -14.79
C PHE A 501 3.23 38.32 -15.70
N SER A 502 4.04 39.28 -15.26
CA SER A 502 4.33 40.47 -16.07
C SER A 502 5.15 40.15 -17.33
N ALA A 503 6.04 39.16 -17.20
CA ALA A 503 6.89 38.60 -18.24
C ALA A 503 7.44 37.26 -17.75
N SER A 504 7.71 36.32 -18.65
CA SER A 504 8.27 35.02 -18.30
C SER A 504 9.36 34.58 -19.28
N CYS A 505 10.14 33.58 -18.88
CA CYS A 505 10.81 32.69 -19.83
C CYS A 505 10.26 31.28 -19.67
N VAL A 506 9.51 30.83 -20.69
CA VAL A 506 8.92 29.50 -20.79
C VAL A 506 9.27 28.92 -22.16
N PRO A 507 10.43 28.28 -22.28
CA PRO A 507 10.87 27.68 -23.54
C PRO A 507 9.85 26.67 -24.09
N SER A 508 9.57 26.73 -25.40
CA SER A 508 8.57 25.90 -26.07
C SER A 508 9.03 25.51 -27.48
N ALA A 509 8.60 24.32 -27.93
CA ALA A 509 8.74 23.88 -29.33
C ALA A 509 7.56 24.36 -30.19
N GLU A 510 6.40 24.62 -29.56
CA GLU A 510 5.18 25.10 -30.21
C GLU A 510 5.15 26.63 -30.17
N LYS A 511 5.27 27.26 -31.34
CA LYS A 511 5.23 28.73 -31.48
C LYS A 511 3.89 29.28 -31.97
N ASP A 512 3.05 28.43 -32.56
CA ASP A 512 1.75 28.87 -33.07
C ASP A 512 0.81 29.18 -31.89
N ASN A 513 0.26 30.40 -31.86
CA ASN A 513 -0.60 30.93 -30.79
C ASN A 513 0.03 31.00 -29.38
N TYR A 514 1.37 30.94 -29.26
CA TYR A 514 2.06 31.05 -27.99
C TYR A 514 2.22 32.53 -27.55
N PRO A 515 1.70 32.95 -26.37
CA PRO A 515 1.74 34.36 -25.96
C PRO A 515 3.18 34.89 -25.83
N SER A 516 3.49 36.01 -26.48
CA SER A 516 4.84 36.58 -26.53
C SER A 516 5.45 36.91 -25.16
N LYS A 517 4.60 37.28 -24.18
CA LYS A 517 5.01 37.51 -22.79
C LYS A 517 5.67 36.30 -22.14
N LEU A 518 5.33 35.08 -22.56
CA LEU A 518 5.92 33.85 -22.02
C LEU A 518 7.38 33.66 -22.46
N CYS A 519 7.79 34.29 -23.56
CA CYS A 519 9.15 34.23 -24.09
C CYS A 519 9.94 35.52 -23.85
N GLN A 520 9.35 36.52 -23.21
CA GLN A 520 9.91 37.87 -23.13
C GLN A 520 11.27 37.89 -22.42
N LEU A 521 11.42 37.12 -21.33
CA LEU A 521 12.65 37.05 -20.53
C LEU A 521 13.70 36.10 -21.10
N CYS A 522 13.36 35.25 -22.06
CA CYS A 522 14.31 34.31 -22.67
C CYS A 522 15.38 35.07 -23.47
N ILE A 523 16.60 34.53 -23.52
CA ILE A 523 17.79 35.25 -24.01
C ILE A 523 18.50 34.58 -25.19
N GLY A 524 18.07 33.38 -25.59
CA GLY A 524 18.69 32.62 -26.67
C GLY A 524 20.13 32.19 -26.34
N ASP A 525 20.86 31.86 -27.40
CA ASP A 525 22.30 31.59 -27.34
C ASP A 525 23.10 32.89 -27.13
N GLU A 526 24.44 32.82 -27.19
CA GLU A 526 25.32 33.97 -26.99
C GLU A 526 25.07 35.12 -27.99
N SER A 527 24.61 34.77 -29.19
CA SER A 527 24.27 35.71 -30.27
C SER A 527 22.82 36.18 -30.21
N GLY A 528 22.03 35.70 -29.23
CA GLY A 528 20.59 36.00 -29.10
C GLY A 528 19.71 35.21 -30.07
N ASN A 529 20.26 34.25 -30.81
CA ASN A 529 19.47 33.36 -31.66
C ASN A 529 18.82 32.25 -30.82
N ASN A 530 17.88 31.51 -31.40
CA ASN A 530 17.19 30.41 -30.71
C ASN A 530 16.44 30.85 -29.43
N LYS A 531 16.06 32.14 -29.33
CA LYS A 531 15.30 32.66 -28.21
C LYS A 531 14.02 31.85 -27.99
N CYS A 532 13.83 31.43 -26.73
CA CYS A 532 12.69 30.63 -26.28
C CYS A 532 12.61 29.20 -26.88
N SER A 533 13.68 28.70 -27.51
CA SER A 533 13.70 27.32 -28.01
C SER A 533 13.69 26.32 -26.86
N ALA A 534 12.98 25.20 -27.00
CA ALA A 534 13.04 24.08 -26.07
C ALA A 534 14.31 23.23 -26.25
N SER A 535 15.48 23.89 -26.34
CA SER A 535 16.79 23.26 -26.53
C SER A 535 17.85 23.96 -25.68
N SER A 536 18.99 23.30 -25.48
CA SER A 536 20.13 23.88 -24.73
C SER A 536 20.75 25.12 -25.38
N GLN A 537 20.33 25.49 -26.60
CA GLN A 537 20.72 26.74 -27.23
C GLN A 537 20.10 27.94 -26.51
N GLU A 538 18.89 27.81 -25.95
CA GLU A 538 18.33 28.80 -25.04
C GLU A 538 19.00 28.67 -23.67
N ARG A 539 19.76 29.69 -23.27
CA ARG A 539 20.51 29.66 -22.00
C ARG A 539 19.63 29.64 -20.75
N TYR A 540 18.35 30.02 -20.85
CA TYR A 540 17.37 29.88 -19.78
C TYR A 540 16.53 28.60 -19.83
N TYR A 541 16.90 27.63 -20.68
CA TYR A 541 16.22 26.33 -20.78
C TYR A 541 16.60 25.34 -19.68
N SER A 542 15.66 24.44 -19.35
CA SER A 542 15.84 23.37 -18.34
C SER A 542 16.05 23.91 -16.92
N TYR A 543 16.43 23.02 -15.99
CA TYR A 543 16.60 23.34 -14.58
C TYR A 543 17.64 24.44 -14.32
N SER A 544 18.89 24.24 -14.78
CA SER A 544 19.96 25.23 -14.58
C SER A 544 19.66 26.56 -15.27
N GLY A 545 19.01 26.55 -16.45
CA GLY A 545 18.64 27.78 -17.15
C GLY A 545 17.55 28.58 -16.45
N ALA A 546 16.51 27.91 -15.93
CA ALA A 546 15.47 28.57 -15.15
C ALA A 546 16.04 29.18 -13.85
N PHE A 547 16.97 28.47 -13.19
CA PHE A 547 17.69 29.02 -12.03
C PHE A 547 18.61 30.18 -12.42
N ARG A 548 19.32 30.09 -13.55
CA ARG A 548 20.15 31.18 -14.10
C ARG A 548 19.31 32.43 -14.37
N CYS A 549 18.11 32.29 -14.91
CA CYS A 549 17.16 33.39 -15.13
C CYS A 549 16.82 34.14 -13.82
N LEU A 550 16.63 33.42 -12.72
CA LEU A 550 16.45 34.02 -11.39
C LEU A 550 17.76 34.64 -10.87
N ALA A 551 18.86 33.88 -10.92
CA ALA A 551 20.17 34.29 -10.39
C ALA A 551 20.70 35.58 -11.05
N GLN A 552 20.45 35.76 -12.35
CA GLN A 552 20.82 36.98 -13.08
C GLN A 552 19.83 38.15 -12.89
N GLY A 553 18.70 37.94 -12.18
CA GLY A 553 17.69 38.97 -11.91
C GLY A 553 16.76 39.26 -13.09
N SER A 554 16.75 38.40 -14.11
CA SER A 554 15.81 38.49 -15.23
C SER A 554 14.38 38.15 -14.78
N GLY A 555 14.24 37.19 -13.87
CA GLY A 555 12.99 36.87 -13.17
C GLY A 555 13.06 37.06 -11.65
N ASP A 556 11.88 37.16 -11.03
CA ASP A 556 11.69 37.27 -9.58
C ASP A 556 11.55 35.89 -8.92
N VAL A 557 11.06 34.90 -9.67
CA VAL A 557 10.77 33.54 -9.22
C VAL A 557 11.21 32.51 -10.24
N ALA A 558 11.74 31.36 -9.79
CA ALA A 558 12.03 30.21 -10.63
C ALA A 558 11.34 28.94 -10.12
N PHE A 559 10.79 28.15 -11.05
CA PHE A 559 10.18 26.86 -10.76
C PHE A 559 11.12 25.73 -11.22
N VAL A 560 11.67 24.97 -10.28
CA VAL A 560 12.72 23.97 -10.53
C VAL A 560 12.61 22.79 -9.55
N LYS A 561 13.51 21.81 -9.67
CA LYS A 561 13.67 20.76 -8.64
C LYS A 561 14.54 21.26 -7.48
N HIS A 562 14.34 20.71 -6.29
CA HIS A 562 15.07 21.10 -5.07
C HIS A 562 16.61 21.03 -5.22
N SER A 563 17.14 20.05 -5.95
CA SER A 563 18.59 19.88 -6.11
C SER A 563 19.25 20.98 -6.96
N THR A 564 18.47 21.70 -7.80
CA THR A 564 19.01 22.64 -8.78
C THR A 564 19.82 23.78 -8.16
N VAL A 565 19.41 24.30 -7.00
CA VAL A 565 20.18 25.35 -6.32
C VAL A 565 21.55 24.81 -5.89
N PHE A 566 21.59 23.65 -5.23
CA PHE A 566 22.84 23.04 -4.77
C PHE A 566 23.76 22.61 -5.91
N GLU A 567 23.22 22.23 -7.05
CA GLU A 567 23.98 21.92 -8.27
C GLU A 567 24.65 23.16 -8.88
N ASN A 568 24.12 24.37 -8.62
CA ASN A 568 24.54 25.61 -9.28
C ASN A 568 25.09 26.69 -8.32
N THR A 569 25.29 26.36 -7.04
CA THR A 569 25.86 27.27 -6.03
C THR A 569 27.03 26.63 -5.29
N ASP A 570 27.66 27.41 -4.41
CA ASP A 570 28.68 26.93 -3.46
C ASP A 570 29.86 26.23 -4.15
N GLY A 571 30.23 26.73 -5.33
CA GLY A 571 31.36 26.23 -6.12
C GLY A 571 31.09 24.96 -6.92
N LYS A 572 29.88 24.39 -6.91
CA LYS A 572 29.57 23.16 -7.66
C LYS A 572 29.40 23.37 -9.17
N ASN A 573 29.05 24.59 -9.60
CA ASN A 573 29.04 24.97 -11.00
C ASN A 573 30.13 26.03 -11.26
N THR A 574 31.08 25.69 -12.13
CA THR A 574 32.23 26.52 -12.50
C THR A 574 31.95 27.51 -13.63
N ASP A 575 30.74 27.52 -14.18
CA ASP A 575 30.34 28.49 -15.19
C ASP A 575 30.44 29.92 -14.64
N SER A 576 30.83 30.86 -15.49
CA SER A 576 31.03 32.27 -15.11
C SER A 576 29.81 32.95 -14.47
N TRP A 577 28.60 32.49 -14.79
CA TRP A 577 27.36 33.02 -14.22
C TRP A 577 27.05 32.48 -12.81
N ALA A 578 27.62 31.32 -12.43
CA ALA A 578 27.29 30.58 -11.22
C ALA A 578 28.43 30.57 -10.17
N GLN A 579 29.68 30.80 -10.59
CA GLN A 579 30.89 30.64 -9.78
C GLN A 579 30.89 31.35 -8.41
N ASN A 580 30.14 32.45 -8.27
CA ASN A 580 30.08 33.27 -7.05
C ASN A 580 28.74 33.15 -6.29
N LEU A 581 27.82 32.29 -6.74
CA LEU A 581 26.51 32.14 -6.10
C LEU A 581 26.61 31.30 -4.83
N LYS A 582 25.93 31.73 -3.77
CA LYS A 582 25.77 30.94 -2.53
C LYS A 582 24.34 30.42 -2.42
N SER A 583 24.16 29.18 -1.95
CA SER A 583 22.80 28.64 -1.73
C SER A 583 22.00 29.49 -0.76
N SER A 584 22.67 30.13 0.22
CA SER A 584 22.07 31.03 1.21
C SER A 584 21.58 32.37 0.62
N ASP A 585 21.87 32.68 -0.64
CA ASP A 585 21.30 33.84 -1.34
C ASP A 585 19.88 33.59 -1.86
N PHE A 586 19.35 32.37 -1.67
CA PHE A 586 18.05 31.95 -2.17
C PHE A 586 17.18 31.39 -1.05
N GLN A 587 15.87 31.40 -1.27
CA GLN A 587 14.86 30.86 -0.36
C GLN A 587 13.77 30.14 -1.16
N LEU A 588 13.00 29.30 -0.46
CA LEU A 588 11.83 28.62 -0.99
C LEU A 588 10.56 29.39 -0.62
N LEU A 589 9.57 29.42 -1.52
CA LEU A 589 8.20 29.79 -1.19
C LEU A 589 7.40 28.53 -0.90
N CYS A 590 6.81 28.46 0.28
CA CYS A 590 6.05 27.31 0.72
C CYS A 590 4.56 27.45 0.36
N PRO A 591 3.84 26.35 0.10
CA PRO A 591 2.42 26.40 -0.24
C PRO A 591 1.53 27.00 0.85
N ASN A 592 1.97 26.98 2.11
CA ASN A 592 1.29 27.58 3.27
C ASN A 592 1.56 29.09 3.43
N GLY A 593 2.27 29.72 2.48
CA GLY A 593 2.62 31.14 2.51
C GLY A 593 3.93 31.46 3.25
N ALA A 594 4.54 30.49 3.93
CA ALA A 594 5.84 30.66 4.58
C ALA A 594 6.99 30.75 3.56
N ARG A 595 8.17 31.10 4.07
CA ARG A 595 9.44 31.02 3.34
C ARG A 595 10.39 30.13 4.13
N ALA A 596 11.18 29.33 3.43
CA ALA A 596 12.10 28.38 4.05
C ALA A 596 13.51 28.49 3.45
N GLU A 597 14.50 27.99 4.18
CA GLU A 597 15.84 27.77 3.63
C GLU A 597 15.78 26.71 2.53
N VAL A 598 16.68 26.80 1.55
CA VAL A 598 16.71 25.82 0.45
C VAL A 598 16.97 24.38 0.91
N THR A 599 17.53 24.18 2.09
CA THR A 599 17.76 22.87 2.72
C THR A 599 16.50 22.24 3.31
N GLN A 600 15.44 23.03 3.52
CA GLN A 600 14.16 22.58 4.08
C GLN A 600 13.16 22.19 2.97
N PHE A 601 13.65 21.77 1.79
CA PHE A 601 12.80 21.45 0.65
C PHE A 601 11.81 20.31 0.93
N ALA A 602 12.16 19.36 1.81
CA ALA A 602 11.27 18.27 2.19
C ALA A 602 10.01 18.78 2.91
N ASP A 603 10.11 19.86 3.68
CA ASP A 603 8.98 20.49 4.38
C ASP A 603 8.35 21.65 3.58
N CYS A 604 9.06 22.18 2.59
CA CYS A 604 8.66 23.34 1.79
C CYS A 604 8.85 23.09 0.29
N HIS A 605 7.86 22.43 -0.31
CA HIS A 605 7.80 22.14 -1.74
C HIS A 605 6.37 22.25 -2.25
N LEU A 606 6.20 22.29 -3.58
CA LEU A 606 4.89 22.31 -4.22
C LEU A 606 4.26 20.93 -4.30
N ALA A 607 5.03 19.96 -4.81
CA ALA A 607 4.68 18.56 -4.82
C ALA A 607 5.97 17.74 -4.97
N GLN A 608 5.94 16.52 -4.46
CA GLN A 608 6.91 15.49 -4.81
C GLN A 608 6.55 14.94 -6.21
N VAL A 609 7.54 14.82 -7.10
CA VAL A 609 7.32 14.27 -8.45
C VAL A 609 7.47 12.76 -8.42
N PRO A 610 6.39 11.98 -8.49
CA PRO A 610 6.45 10.54 -8.30
C PRO A 610 7.28 9.86 -9.38
N ALA A 611 8.06 8.85 -8.99
CA ALA A 611 8.71 7.92 -9.93
C ALA A 611 7.68 7.17 -10.77
N GLN A 612 8.17 6.60 -11.88
CA GLN A 612 7.38 5.66 -12.64
C GLN A 612 7.01 4.46 -11.76
N ALA A 613 5.79 3.95 -11.97
CA ALA A 613 5.28 2.78 -11.29
C ALA A 613 4.92 1.70 -12.30
N ILE A 614 5.12 0.45 -11.87
CA ILE A 614 4.63 -0.73 -12.54
C ILE A 614 3.18 -0.93 -12.10
N MET A 615 2.24 -0.75 -13.03
CA MET A 615 0.80 -0.75 -12.77
C MET A 615 0.17 -2.07 -13.24
N VAL A 616 -0.74 -2.61 -12.43
CA VAL A 616 -1.41 -3.90 -12.68
C VAL A 616 -2.90 -3.87 -12.31
N HIS A 617 -3.65 -4.88 -12.75
CA HIS A 617 -5.00 -5.13 -12.25
C HIS A 617 -4.94 -5.62 -10.78
N PRO A 618 -5.89 -5.24 -9.89
CA PRO A 618 -5.88 -5.65 -8.47
C PRO A 618 -5.85 -7.17 -8.21
N ASP A 619 -6.31 -7.97 -9.17
CA ASP A 619 -6.26 -9.44 -9.11
C ASP A 619 -4.86 -10.02 -9.31
N ILE A 620 -3.91 -9.25 -9.85
CA ILE A 620 -2.53 -9.69 -10.03
C ILE A 620 -1.82 -9.69 -8.68
N ASN A 621 -1.07 -10.75 -8.41
CA ASN A 621 -0.28 -10.83 -7.19
C ASN A 621 0.94 -9.89 -7.27
N VAL A 622 0.82 -8.71 -6.66
CA VAL A 622 1.87 -7.68 -6.64
C VAL A 622 3.16 -8.17 -5.98
N PHE A 623 3.08 -9.04 -4.98
CA PHE A 623 4.25 -9.57 -4.27
C PHE A 623 5.08 -10.52 -5.13
N ALA A 624 4.43 -11.34 -5.95
CA ALA A 624 5.11 -12.19 -6.93
C ALA A 624 5.80 -11.36 -8.02
N LEU A 625 5.15 -10.29 -8.49
CA LEU A 625 5.72 -9.37 -9.47
C LEU A 625 6.91 -8.59 -8.90
N TYR A 626 6.77 -7.99 -7.71
CA TYR A 626 7.89 -7.34 -7.06
C TYR A 626 9.02 -8.33 -6.77
N GLY A 627 8.72 -9.55 -6.29
CA GLY A 627 9.73 -10.59 -6.07
C GLY A 627 10.46 -11.02 -7.33
N LEU A 628 9.78 -11.04 -8.49
CA LEU A 628 10.41 -11.24 -9.79
C LEU A 628 11.40 -10.10 -10.12
N LEU A 629 10.96 -8.85 -9.97
CA LEU A 629 11.76 -7.68 -10.30
C LEU A 629 12.94 -7.48 -9.34
N ASP A 630 12.74 -7.71 -8.05
CA ASP A 630 13.76 -7.65 -7.02
C ASP A 630 14.89 -8.66 -7.26
N LYS A 631 14.54 -9.90 -7.61
CA LYS A 631 15.56 -10.90 -7.94
C LYS A 631 16.19 -10.65 -9.31
N ALA A 632 15.45 -10.11 -10.28
CA ALA A 632 16.00 -9.74 -11.57
C ALA A 632 17.05 -8.63 -11.46
N GLN A 633 16.81 -7.59 -10.66
CA GLN A 633 17.72 -6.46 -10.53
C GLN A 633 19.06 -6.84 -9.87
N VAL A 634 19.10 -7.88 -9.02
CA VAL A 634 20.37 -8.44 -8.51
C VAL A 634 21.29 -8.89 -9.66
N TYR A 635 20.71 -9.44 -10.73
CA TYR A 635 21.48 -9.87 -11.90
C TYR A 635 21.68 -8.77 -12.94
N PHE A 636 20.66 -7.94 -13.15
CA PHE A 636 20.54 -7.09 -14.35
C PHE A 636 20.37 -5.58 -14.06
N GLY A 637 20.31 -5.18 -12.80
CA GLY A 637 20.11 -3.77 -12.40
C GLY A 637 21.35 -2.91 -12.57
N SER A 638 22.53 -3.44 -12.19
CA SER A 638 23.79 -2.71 -12.34
C SER A 638 24.16 -2.50 -13.82
N SER A 639 24.48 -1.26 -14.19
CA SER A 639 24.93 -0.90 -15.55
C SER A 639 26.28 -1.53 -15.93
N SER A 640 27.04 -2.04 -14.96
CA SER A 640 28.34 -2.73 -15.17
C SER A 640 28.24 -4.26 -15.11
N ASN A 641 27.03 -4.83 -15.01
CA ASN A 641 26.87 -6.28 -14.94
C ASN A 641 27.34 -6.99 -16.22
N GLY A 642 27.90 -8.20 -16.06
CA GLY A 642 28.36 -9.06 -17.15
C GLY A 642 27.34 -10.12 -17.59
N ASN A 643 26.09 -10.02 -17.17
CA ASN A 643 25.09 -11.08 -17.33
C ASN A 643 24.32 -11.03 -18.66
N GLY A 644 24.71 -10.12 -19.57
CA GLY A 644 24.20 -10.06 -20.94
C GLY A 644 22.88 -9.30 -21.12
N PHE A 645 22.35 -8.67 -20.07
CA PHE A 645 21.17 -7.80 -20.13
C PHE A 645 21.24 -6.71 -19.05
N LYS A 646 20.65 -5.55 -19.32
CA LYS A 646 20.60 -4.41 -18.38
C LYS A 646 19.19 -3.84 -18.35
N MET A 647 18.56 -3.84 -17.17
CA MET A 647 17.17 -3.37 -17.01
C MET A 647 17.05 -1.86 -17.26
N PHE A 648 17.95 -1.08 -16.66
CA PHE A 648 17.93 0.38 -16.65
C PHE A 648 18.90 1.00 -17.66
N ASP A 649 19.18 0.31 -18.76
CA ASP A 649 20.01 0.83 -19.86
C ASP A 649 19.37 0.49 -21.20
N SER A 650 19.17 1.52 -22.02
CA SER A 650 18.60 1.39 -23.35
C SER A 650 19.62 1.58 -24.46
N SER A 651 20.91 1.73 -24.14
CA SER A 651 21.98 2.02 -25.11
C SER A 651 22.14 0.98 -26.22
N ALA A 652 21.81 -0.28 -25.94
CA ALA A 652 21.84 -1.37 -26.93
C ALA A 652 20.67 -1.32 -27.95
N PHE A 653 19.70 -0.44 -27.71
CA PHE A 653 18.49 -0.30 -28.52
C PHE A 653 18.47 1.10 -29.16
N GLN A 654 17.76 1.27 -30.27
CA GLN A 654 17.64 2.57 -30.95
C GLN A 654 16.66 3.51 -30.24
N GLY A 655 16.81 3.69 -28.92
CA GLY A 655 15.91 4.46 -28.07
C GLY A 655 16.51 4.83 -26.72
N LYS A 656 15.72 5.52 -25.88
CA LYS A 656 16.06 5.89 -24.51
C LYS A 656 14.86 5.63 -23.62
N ASP A 657 15.10 5.36 -22.34
CA ASP A 657 14.05 5.14 -21.34
C ASP A 657 13.03 4.08 -21.78
N LEU A 658 13.51 2.99 -22.39
CA LEU A 658 12.65 1.91 -22.89
C LEU A 658 12.22 1.01 -21.73
N ILE A 659 10.91 0.84 -21.54
CA ILE A 659 10.26 0.15 -20.40
C ILE A 659 10.49 0.87 -19.06
N PHE A 660 11.75 1.05 -18.68
CA PHE A 660 12.20 1.75 -17.50
C PHE A 660 13.06 2.95 -17.90
N LYS A 661 13.12 3.97 -17.04
CA LYS A 661 14.05 5.09 -17.18
C LYS A 661 15.49 4.61 -17.13
N ASP A 662 16.34 5.15 -18.00
CA ASP A 662 17.78 4.82 -17.99
C ASP A 662 18.48 5.40 -16.74
N SER A 663 17.83 6.33 -16.05
CA SER A 663 18.29 6.88 -14.77
C SER A 663 17.85 6.06 -13.55
N ALA A 664 17.05 5.01 -13.73
CA ALA A 664 16.66 4.14 -12.62
C ALA A 664 17.88 3.40 -12.07
N VAL A 665 17.97 3.35 -10.75
CA VAL A 665 19.04 2.66 -10.01
C VAL A 665 18.54 1.28 -9.55
N GLU A 666 17.28 1.20 -9.13
CA GLU A 666 16.63 -0.01 -8.65
C GLU A 666 15.10 0.06 -8.80
N ILE A 667 14.45 -1.08 -8.66
CA ILE A 667 13.01 -1.23 -8.45
C ILE A 667 12.77 -1.41 -6.95
N VAL A 668 11.82 -0.65 -6.42
CA VAL A 668 11.46 -0.61 -5.00
C VAL A 668 10.01 -1.05 -4.81
N PRO A 669 9.65 -1.55 -3.61
CA PRO A 669 8.29 -1.95 -3.34
C PRO A 669 7.40 -0.71 -3.15
N VAL A 670 6.09 -0.91 -3.23
CA VAL A 670 5.12 0.17 -2.96
C VAL A 670 5.00 0.51 -1.48
N GLU A 671 5.48 -0.37 -0.60
CA GLU A 671 5.32 -0.27 0.85
C GLU A 671 3.83 -0.04 1.22
N GLU A 672 3.53 1.06 1.90
CA GLU A 672 2.16 1.43 2.28
C GLU A 672 1.42 2.22 1.18
N LYS A 673 2.10 2.61 0.09
CA LYS A 673 1.52 3.38 -1.03
C LYS A 673 0.82 2.50 -2.05
N ARG A 674 -0.16 1.71 -1.60
CA ARG A 674 -0.80 0.62 -2.37
C ARG A 674 -1.80 1.11 -3.42
N THR A 675 -2.25 2.36 -3.32
CA THR A 675 -3.16 2.98 -4.28
C THR A 675 -2.44 4.02 -5.15
N TYR A 676 -3.02 4.34 -6.30
CA TYR A 676 -2.51 5.43 -7.13
C TYR A 676 -2.51 6.78 -6.39
N THR A 677 -3.46 7.00 -5.48
CA THR A 677 -3.55 8.21 -4.68
C THR A 677 -2.40 8.35 -3.70
N GLU A 678 -2.06 7.27 -2.99
CA GLU A 678 -0.94 7.25 -2.05
C GLU A 678 0.41 7.28 -2.77
N TRP A 679 0.51 6.63 -3.93
CA TRP A 679 1.75 6.64 -4.73
C TRP A 679 2.07 8.03 -5.28
N LEU A 680 1.06 8.71 -5.85
CA LEU A 680 1.24 10.03 -6.45
C LEU A 680 1.39 11.14 -5.40
N GLY A 681 0.73 10.99 -4.25
CA GLY A 681 0.64 12.04 -3.25
C GLY A 681 -0.43 13.09 -3.60
N SER A 682 -1.02 13.68 -2.55
CA SER A 682 -2.16 14.57 -2.69
C SER A 682 -1.85 15.85 -3.47
N GLU A 683 -0.65 16.39 -3.28
CA GLU A 683 -0.16 17.63 -3.88
C GLU A 683 0.07 17.48 -5.39
N TYR A 684 0.60 16.33 -5.81
CA TYR A 684 0.78 16.04 -7.23
C TYR A 684 -0.57 15.89 -7.93
N ILE A 685 -1.53 15.21 -7.29
CA ILE A 685 -2.90 15.07 -7.79
C ILE A 685 -3.59 16.43 -7.87
N GLU A 686 -3.46 17.26 -6.84
CA GLU A 686 -3.97 18.65 -6.83
C GLU A 686 -3.46 19.41 -8.07
N SER A 687 -2.16 19.24 -8.40
CA SER A 687 -1.57 19.85 -9.58
C SER A 687 -2.14 19.32 -10.91
N LEU A 688 -2.32 18.00 -11.04
CA LEU A 688 -2.92 17.40 -12.24
C LEU A 688 -4.36 17.86 -12.44
N GLU A 689 -5.16 17.89 -11.38
CA GLU A 689 -6.55 18.35 -11.44
C GLU A 689 -6.67 19.83 -11.78
N GLY A 690 -5.73 20.66 -11.31
CA GLY A 690 -5.62 22.05 -11.72
C GLY A 690 -5.37 22.19 -13.22
N MET A 691 -4.47 21.36 -13.76
CA MET A 691 -4.18 21.31 -15.20
C MET A 691 -5.33 20.72 -16.03
N GLN A 692 -6.16 19.85 -15.44
CA GLN A 692 -7.32 19.19 -16.07
C GLN A 692 -8.65 19.96 -15.91
N THR A 693 -8.62 21.21 -15.42
CA THR A 693 -9.78 21.91 -14.86
C THR A 693 -11.10 21.80 -15.67
N PRO A 694 -12.21 21.38 -15.04
CA PRO A 694 -13.53 21.16 -15.70
C PRO A 694 -14.36 22.41 -15.97
N GLN A 695 -13.82 23.63 -15.78
CA GLN A 695 -14.50 24.87 -16.23
C GLN A 695 -14.59 24.98 -17.78
N CYS A 696 -14.13 23.93 -18.45
CA CYS A 696 -14.04 23.77 -19.89
C CYS A 696 -15.14 22.89 -20.50
N SER A 697 -16.12 22.43 -19.72
CA SER A 697 -17.35 21.81 -20.23
C SER A 697 -18.33 22.86 -20.79
N GLY A 698 -17.81 23.81 -21.57
CA GLY A 698 -18.53 24.87 -22.25
C GLY A 698 -18.59 24.66 -23.75
N ALA A 699 -18.93 23.45 -24.20
CA ALA A 699 -19.41 23.27 -25.57
C ALA A 699 -20.94 23.44 -25.53
N GLY A 700 -21.44 24.50 -26.17
CA GLY A 700 -22.85 24.80 -26.23
C GLY A 700 -23.68 23.65 -26.79
N SER A 701 -24.34 22.89 -25.91
CA SER A 701 -25.67 22.41 -26.26
C SER A 701 -26.56 23.63 -26.23
N LYS A 702 -26.94 24.12 -27.42
CA LYS A 702 -28.21 24.82 -27.55
C LYS A 702 -29.24 23.90 -26.91
N VAL A 703 -29.69 24.26 -25.72
CA VAL A 703 -30.93 23.72 -25.18
C VAL A 703 -31.97 24.13 -26.20
N THR A 704 -32.35 23.19 -27.08
CA THR A 704 -33.59 23.31 -27.82
C THR A 704 -34.66 23.38 -26.76
N GLN A 705 -35.11 24.60 -26.51
CA GLN A 705 -36.18 24.93 -25.62
C GLN A 705 -37.43 24.25 -26.21
N CYS A 706 -37.71 23.02 -25.78
CA CYS A 706 -39.04 22.44 -25.95
C CYS A 706 -39.99 23.33 -25.13
N LEU A 707 -40.62 24.27 -25.83
CA LEU A 707 -41.84 24.91 -25.38
C LEU A 707 -42.87 23.81 -25.11
N LEU A 708 -42.98 23.42 -23.84
CA LEU A 708 -44.17 22.77 -23.31
C LEU A 708 -45.31 23.79 -23.39
N MET A 709 -45.97 23.84 -24.54
CA MET A 709 -47.31 24.42 -24.67
C MET A 709 -48.25 23.53 -23.85
N ALA A 710 -48.56 23.98 -22.64
CA ALA A 710 -49.66 23.46 -21.85
C ALA A 710 -50.97 23.74 -22.63
N THR A 711 -51.48 22.74 -23.34
CA THR A 711 -52.81 22.78 -23.93
C THR A 711 -53.84 22.54 -22.84
N VAL A 712 -54.35 23.64 -22.30
CA VAL A 712 -55.61 23.67 -21.55
C VAL A 712 -56.73 23.33 -22.54
N ILE A 713 -57.41 22.22 -22.33
CA ILE A 713 -58.67 21.89 -23.01
C ILE A 713 -59.80 22.53 -22.20
N PRO A 714 -60.63 23.41 -22.78
CA PRO A 714 -62.01 23.56 -22.35
C PRO A 714 -62.92 22.74 -23.25
N LEU A 715 -63.71 21.86 -22.62
CA LEU A 715 -64.95 21.36 -23.19
C LEU A 715 -65.84 22.54 -23.58
N LEU A 716 -66.33 22.57 -24.83
CA LEU A 716 -67.65 23.10 -25.16
C LEU A 716 -68.15 22.46 -26.45
N VAL A 717 -69.44 22.15 -26.40
CA VAL A 717 -70.22 21.24 -27.24
C VAL A 717 -70.87 22.00 -28.41
N LEU A 718 -71.26 21.25 -29.46
CA LEU A 718 -72.28 21.49 -30.49
C LEU A 718 -71.88 22.14 -31.83
N CYS A 719 -71.83 21.31 -32.89
CA CYS A 719 -72.80 21.22 -34.01
C CYS A 719 -72.24 20.22 -35.05
N GLN A 720 -72.84 19.04 -35.25
CA GLN A 720 -73.77 18.74 -36.37
C GLN A 720 -73.19 19.19 -37.73
N ILE A 721 -72.90 18.34 -38.73
CA ILE A 721 -73.86 17.48 -39.47
C ILE A 721 -73.11 16.71 -40.60
N LEU A 722 -73.62 15.50 -40.95
CA LEU A 722 -73.41 14.67 -42.17
C LEU A 722 -72.02 13.99 -42.34
N GLY A 723 -71.90 12.70 -42.65
CA GLY A 723 -72.85 11.65 -43.00
C GLY A 723 -72.13 10.55 -43.81
N LEU A 724 -72.55 9.28 -43.61
CA LEU A 724 -72.40 8.08 -44.49
C LEU A 724 -70.94 7.60 -44.72
N ASP A 725 -70.56 6.34 -44.56
CA ASP A 725 -71.25 5.04 -44.43
C ASP A 725 -70.54 4.15 -43.39
#